data_AF-A0A562QKE0-F1
#
_entry.id   AF-A0A562QKE0-F1
#
_cell.length_a   1.000
_cell.length_b   1.000
_cell.length_c   1.000
_cell.angle_alpha   90.00
_cell.angle_beta   90.00
_cell.angle_gamma   90.00
#
_symmetry.space_group_name_H-M   'P 1'
#
loop_
_entity.id
_entity.type
_entity.pdbx_description
1 polymer ?
#
loop_
_entity_poly.entity_id
_entity_poly.type
_entity_poly.pdbx_seq_one_letter_code
_entity_poly.pdbx_strand_id
1 'polypeptide(L)'
;MSRNDLAIGTEALSSRAPHELASDLLKQIGLNDNPPDSSASSAKHTQTPVSAIASSSEPSLVNETRSTSGTWIQTLHLIGVTICCMLIILTYLTIVVSLAGTLAVLLPQLDLQTLIGHPLNEGLIIAIKSGLGLVGTTLLFFLGKALLPRKKYAKPAVIIDRLQEQRLWDMLIPLCKTIQAPLPLVVHLNNEVDARVSLAPGWQGLIKGELMITLGLPLVAGLDNRQLQGVLAHELGHCTRRLSMRCYFIINACNAWLDQRAHFHDTWSERLHRLSETDVSRFTRLGVMLARAGMRIPKQLIHYLFLLSYRLSRPVCRLLEFEADRYSAQVSGSATFRATTLHLHALRWAFRQADRQNASTWSEGALLSDMSHATAVGATRLDIETQRKLEAKLRDRQRYWRAHPADLERINRVEALSAPGYIDNSQPAAALFDYFQEYCRQATAAYYQRLGLDVSIIQLRETSHAALPEHERSSDASSLTKWTLGQWCELPWLPLHEPVERALGSLDWASNIDELRRRSTEIGSSWQQAQKEVQRRVMLACCEELAAHHITHQIHGTETFNADHYLDEYRGIVSWQSPARLVMSEAAALFRQRIEYALKTCHLGHARARELAQALFALCELYPSYERLREAHKLVKEYNSLSRLQISREVSQLSHYALLDFRSEALKLLQAADKVPQQLLEGESIGGYLRLQCPYLNGEMVAPLEFYQKSDALLEGFAHCYHQIFNALSTWCLSVEAACLIRTGSMLNKQESKVNPI
;
A
#
# COMPACT_ATOMS: atom_id res chain seq x y z
N MET A 1 4.37 18.99 -7.93
CA MET A 1 4.47 17.93 -6.91
C MET A 1 4.59 16.61 -7.65
N SER A 2 5.49 15.73 -7.23
CA SER A 2 5.75 14.45 -7.90
C SER A 2 4.64 13.43 -7.55
N ARG A 3 4.41 12.47 -8.43
CA ARG A 3 3.46 11.33 -8.30
C ARG A 3 3.60 10.58 -6.95
N ASN A 4 4.75 10.71 -6.28
CA ASN A 4 5.04 10.17 -4.95
C ASN A 4 4.24 10.78 -3.78
N ASP A 5 3.62 11.95 -3.94
CA ASP A 5 2.81 12.56 -2.86
C ASP A 5 1.38 11.98 -2.80
N LEU A 6 0.95 11.21 -3.82
CA LEU A 6 -0.38 10.60 -3.93
C LEU A 6 -0.43 9.13 -3.47
N ALA A 7 0.70 8.52 -3.11
CA ALA A 7 0.71 7.22 -2.46
C ALA A 7 0.64 7.41 -0.93
N ILE A 8 -0.54 7.22 -0.33
CA ILE A 8 -0.66 7.09 1.11
C ILE A 8 0.14 5.85 1.56
N GLY A 9 1.32 6.14 2.11
CA GLY A 9 2.15 5.23 2.88
C GLY A 9 3.05 4.35 2.03
N THR A 10 4.24 4.85 1.72
CA THR A 10 5.41 3.98 1.62
C THR A 10 5.42 3.08 2.86
N GLU A 11 5.26 1.77 2.65
CA GLU A 11 5.66 0.75 3.60
C GLU A 11 7.16 0.93 3.84
N ALA A 12 7.50 1.77 4.81
CA ALA A 12 8.80 1.77 5.40
C ALA A 12 8.92 0.45 6.15
N LEU A 13 9.69 -0.48 5.58
CA LEU A 13 10.30 -1.58 6.32
C LEU A 13 10.90 -0.96 7.60
N SER A 14 10.23 -1.20 8.73
CA SER A 14 10.72 -0.78 10.04
C SER A 14 12.03 -1.51 10.33
N SER A 15 12.86 -0.93 11.21
CA SER A 15 14.14 -1.51 11.66
C SER A 15 13.94 -2.88 12.32
N ARG A 16 13.86 -3.94 11.51
CA ARG A 16 14.22 -5.30 11.91
C ARG A 16 15.72 -5.33 12.14
N ALA A 17 16.19 -6.20 13.04
CA ALA A 17 17.62 -6.40 13.21
C ALA A 17 18.24 -6.75 11.85
N PRO A 18 19.43 -6.22 11.49
CA PRO A 18 20.04 -6.42 10.16
C PRO A 18 20.09 -7.90 9.75
N HIS A 19 20.32 -8.79 10.72
CA HIS A 19 20.40 -10.24 10.53
C HIS A 19 19.04 -10.91 10.26
N GLU A 20 17.94 -10.41 10.82
CA GLU A 20 16.58 -10.94 10.58
C GLU A 20 16.02 -10.48 9.24
N LEU A 21 16.36 -9.26 8.80
CA LEU A 21 15.95 -8.75 7.50
C LEU A 21 16.75 -9.40 6.35
N ALA A 22 18.06 -9.63 6.55
CA ALA A 22 18.86 -10.44 5.64
C ALA A 22 18.28 -11.86 5.56
N SER A 23 18.01 -12.52 6.69
CA SER A 23 17.40 -13.85 6.73
C SER A 23 16.05 -13.95 6.02
N ASP A 24 15.16 -12.95 6.16
CA ASP A 24 13.85 -12.95 5.48
C ASP A 24 13.96 -12.59 3.99
N LEU A 25 14.89 -11.71 3.60
CA LEU A 25 15.24 -11.46 2.19
C LEU A 25 15.74 -12.77 1.55
N LEU A 26 16.56 -13.54 2.27
CA LEU A 26 17.12 -14.80 1.81
C LEU A 26 16.09 -15.94 1.75
N LYS A 27 15.11 -15.93 2.66
CA LYS A 27 13.92 -16.79 2.57
C LYS A 27 13.02 -16.40 1.39
N GLN A 28 12.88 -15.12 1.07
CA GLN A 28 12.19 -14.66 -0.15
C GLN A 28 12.96 -14.98 -1.43
N ILE A 29 14.29 -15.11 -1.34
CA ILE A 29 15.22 -15.50 -2.42
C ILE A 29 15.19 -17.02 -2.71
N GLY A 30 14.49 -17.82 -1.90
CA GLY A 30 14.21 -19.24 -2.21
C GLY A 30 15.40 -20.19 -2.06
N LEU A 31 16.43 -19.81 -1.30
CA LEU A 31 17.60 -20.64 -1.00
C LEU A 31 17.35 -21.60 0.17
N ASN A 32 16.40 -22.52 0.01
CA ASN A 32 16.27 -23.67 0.91
C ASN A 32 15.89 -24.90 0.07
N ASP A 33 16.90 -25.57 -0.49
CA ASP A 33 16.76 -26.99 -0.82
C ASP A 33 16.96 -27.77 0.47
N ASN A 34 15.87 -28.03 1.18
CA ASN A 34 15.80 -29.17 2.08
C ASN A 34 14.65 -30.07 1.60
N PRO A 35 14.90 -31.34 1.25
CA PRO A 35 13.83 -32.28 0.96
C PRO A 35 12.96 -32.47 2.22
N PRO A 36 11.65 -32.72 2.08
CA PRO A 36 10.79 -32.90 3.25
C PRO A 36 11.04 -34.26 3.89
N ASP A 37 11.72 -34.25 5.04
CA ASP A 37 11.72 -35.39 5.96
C ASP A 37 10.33 -35.60 6.55
N SER A 38 9.86 -36.83 6.36
CA SER A 38 8.68 -37.41 6.99
C SER A 38 8.85 -37.49 8.50
N SER A 39 8.03 -36.76 9.27
CA SER A 39 7.50 -37.21 10.57
C SER A 39 6.57 -36.14 11.19
N ALA A 40 5.30 -36.13 10.80
CA ALA A 40 4.25 -35.42 11.54
C ALA A 40 3.50 -36.39 12.43
N SER A 41 3.78 -36.27 13.72
CA SER A 41 3.11 -36.91 14.85
C SER A 41 1.62 -36.57 14.89
N SER A 42 0.81 -37.59 15.19
CA SER A 42 -0.64 -37.52 15.33
C SER A 42 -1.06 -36.70 16.55
N ALA A 43 -2.01 -35.78 16.39
CA ALA A 43 -2.81 -35.26 17.51
C ALA A 43 -4.29 -35.26 17.13
N LYS A 44 -5.05 -36.01 17.92
CA LYS A 44 -6.45 -36.38 17.75
C LYS A 44 -7.40 -35.19 17.85
N HIS A 45 -8.38 -35.17 16.95
CA HIS A 45 -9.64 -34.43 17.11
C HIS A 45 -10.48 -35.04 18.23
N THR A 46 -10.93 -34.23 19.18
CA THR A 46 -12.03 -34.57 20.07
C THR A 46 -13.15 -33.56 19.85
N GLN A 47 -14.19 -33.99 19.16
CA GLN A 47 -15.50 -33.32 19.11
C GLN A 47 -16.19 -33.50 20.46
N THR A 48 -16.83 -32.46 20.98
CA THR A 48 -17.87 -32.59 22.01
C THR A 48 -19.09 -31.77 21.61
N PRO A 49 -20.31 -32.20 21.99
CA PRO A 49 -21.53 -31.82 21.31
C PRO A 49 -22.23 -30.63 21.97
N VAL A 50 -22.97 -29.92 21.12
CA VAL A 50 -23.93 -28.86 21.45
C VAL A 50 -25.10 -29.46 22.25
N SER A 51 -25.47 -28.81 23.36
CA SER A 51 -26.80 -28.95 23.95
C SER A 51 -27.37 -27.57 24.26
N ALA A 52 -28.61 -27.38 23.82
CA ALA A 52 -29.42 -26.18 23.95
C ALA A 52 -30.02 -26.06 25.34
N ILE A 53 -30.29 -24.82 25.79
CA ILE A 53 -31.46 -24.46 26.60
C ILE A 53 -31.82 -23.00 26.25
N ALA A 54 -33.04 -22.81 25.76
CA ALA A 54 -33.71 -21.53 25.71
C ALA A 54 -34.50 -21.35 27.01
N SER A 55 -34.42 -20.17 27.64
CA SER A 55 -35.53 -19.63 28.44
C SER A 55 -35.46 -18.11 28.51
N SER A 56 -36.64 -17.53 28.38
CA SER A 56 -36.99 -16.13 28.21
C SER A 56 -36.79 -15.29 29.48
N SER A 57 -36.11 -14.16 29.35
CA SER A 57 -36.41 -12.92 30.08
C SER A 57 -35.72 -11.76 29.36
N GLU A 58 -36.44 -10.69 29.00
CA GLU A 58 -35.84 -9.47 28.44
C GLU A 58 -34.87 -8.86 29.47
N PRO A 59 -33.56 -8.82 29.21
CA PRO A 59 -32.63 -8.16 30.12
C PRO A 59 -32.63 -6.66 29.79
N SER A 60 -33.14 -5.85 30.71
CA SER A 60 -32.97 -4.40 30.64
C SER A 60 -31.47 -4.04 30.74
N LEU A 61 -30.92 -3.52 29.65
CA LEU A 61 -29.49 -3.20 29.43
C LEU A 61 -28.85 -2.30 30.52
N VAL A 62 -29.69 -1.61 31.31
CA VAL A 62 -29.27 -0.73 32.41
C VAL A 62 -28.60 -1.50 33.56
N ASN A 63 -28.93 -2.79 33.76
CA ASN A 63 -28.35 -3.58 34.84
C ASN A 63 -27.11 -4.40 34.42
N GLU A 64 -26.99 -4.84 33.16
CA GLU A 64 -25.77 -5.51 32.68
C GLU A 64 -24.62 -4.53 32.40
N THR A 65 -24.93 -3.30 31.94
CA THR A 65 -23.93 -2.24 31.78
C THR A 65 -23.35 -1.73 33.12
N ARG A 66 -24.04 -1.97 34.25
CA ARG A 66 -23.56 -1.68 35.62
C ARG A 66 -22.48 -2.65 36.12
N SER A 67 -22.37 -3.86 35.56
CA SER A 67 -21.62 -4.98 36.16
C SER A 67 -20.08 -4.87 36.11
N THR A 68 -19.51 -3.88 35.43
CA THR A 68 -18.06 -3.66 35.48
C THR A 68 -17.74 -2.22 35.84
N SER A 69 -17.95 -1.88 37.11
CA SER A 69 -17.15 -0.85 37.74
C SER A 69 -15.68 -1.22 37.48
N GLY A 70 -14.99 -0.46 36.63
CA GLY A 70 -13.54 -0.57 36.60
C GLY A 70 -13.09 -0.35 38.03
N THR A 71 -12.35 -1.30 38.59
CA THR A 71 -11.88 -1.17 39.98
C THR A 71 -11.20 0.18 40.11
N TRP A 72 -11.38 0.90 41.22
CA TRP A 72 -10.74 2.20 41.44
C TRP A 72 -9.23 2.19 41.10
N ILE A 73 -8.61 1.01 41.27
CA ILE A 73 -7.25 0.66 40.83
C ILE A 73 -7.01 0.92 39.33
N GLN A 74 -7.90 0.51 38.42
CA GLN A 74 -7.78 0.76 36.98
C GLN A 74 -7.84 2.25 36.64
N THR A 75 -8.71 2.99 37.33
CA THR A 75 -8.83 4.45 37.14
C THR A 75 -7.59 5.17 37.65
N LEU A 76 -7.07 4.79 38.83
CA LEU A 76 -5.81 5.30 39.38
C LEU A 76 -4.62 4.98 38.47
N HIS A 77 -4.55 3.76 37.94
CA HIS A 77 -3.53 3.37 36.99
C HIS A 77 -3.59 4.22 35.72
N LEU A 78 -4.78 4.44 35.15
CA LEU A 78 -4.98 5.31 33.98
C LEU A 78 -4.53 6.76 34.25
N ILE A 79 -4.88 7.32 35.41
CA ILE A 79 -4.40 8.65 35.83
C ILE A 79 -2.87 8.66 35.93
N GLY A 80 -2.28 7.66 36.60
CA GLY A 80 -0.83 7.55 36.76
C GLY A 80 -0.09 7.50 35.43
N VAL A 81 -0.56 6.67 34.48
CA VAL A 81 -0.03 6.62 33.11
C VAL A 81 -0.16 7.97 32.41
N THR A 82 -1.31 8.64 32.54
CA THR A 82 -1.54 9.96 31.92
C THR A 82 -0.53 10.98 32.44
N ILE A 83 -0.29 11.01 33.76
CA ILE A 83 0.70 11.89 34.40
C ILE A 83 2.11 11.56 33.87
N CYS A 84 2.48 10.28 33.79
CA CYS A 84 3.77 9.87 33.23
C CYS A 84 3.95 10.34 31.77
N CYS A 85 2.94 10.19 30.91
CA CYS A 85 3.00 10.68 29.53
C CYS A 85 3.19 12.21 29.46
N MET A 86 2.52 12.97 30.32
CA MET A 86 2.72 14.43 30.40
C MET A 86 4.12 14.79 30.92
N LEU A 87 4.62 14.09 31.93
CA LEU A 87 5.98 14.28 32.46
C LEU A 87 7.06 14.00 31.43
N ILE A 88 6.86 13.03 30.53
CA ILE A 88 7.77 12.76 29.42
C ILE A 88 7.90 13.98 28.48
N ILE A 89 6.77 14.60 28.12
CA ILE A 89 6.78 15.83 27.30
C ILE A 89 7.42 16.99 28.08
N LEU A 90 7.09 17.14 29.36
CA LEU A 90 7.68 18.16 30.21
C LEU A 90 9.20 18.00 30.32
N THR A 91 9.69 16.76 30.41
CA THR A 91 11.13 16.46 30.45
C THR A 91 11.83 16.93 29.19
N TYR A 92 11.22 16.70 28.02
CA TYR A 92 11.73 17.25 26.76
C TYR A 92 11.78 18.79 26.77
N LEU A 93 10.71 19.45 27.22
CA LEU A 93 10.67 20.92 27.35
C LEU A 93 11.76 21.43 28.30
N THR A 94 11.97 20.77 29.45
CA THR A 94 13.01 21.11 30.41
C THR A 94 14.40 20.98 29.80
N ILE A 95 14.66 19.96 28.96
CA ILE A 95 15.93 19.82 28.24
C ILE A 95 16.16 21.00 27.29
N VAL A 96 15.13 21.41 26.54
CA VAL A 96 15.24 22.55 25.61
C VAL A 96 15.50 23.86 26.37
N VAL A 97 14.75 24.12 27.43
CA VAL A 97 14.89 25.34 28.25
C VAL A 97 16.22 25.36 29.00
N SER A 98 16.66 24.22 29.55
CA SER A 98 17.94 24.09 30.24
C SER A 98 19.12 24.33 29.30
N LEU A 99 19.07 23.79 28.07
CA LEU A 99 20.09 24.06 27.05
C LEU A 99 20.12 25.54 26.67
N ALA A 100 18.96 26.17 26.46
CA ALA A 100 18.87 27.60 26.17
C ALA A 100 19.46 28.45 27.31
N GLY A 101 19.11 28.14 28.56
CA GLY A 101 19.65 28.82 29.74
C GLY A 101 21.16 28.64 29.90
N THR A 102 21.67 27.43 29.62
CA THR A 102 23.11 27.14 29.65
C THR A 102 23.86 27.98 28.61
N LEU A 103 23.34 28.10 27.40
CA LEU A 103 23.97 28.89 26.34
C LEU A 103 23.90 30.39 26.60
N ALA A 104 22.79 30.89 27.15
CA ALA A 104 22.58 32.31 27.38
C ALA A 104 23.27 32.86 28.64
N VAL A 105 23.32 32.07 29.72
CA VAL A 105 23.76 32.54 31.04
C VAL A 105 25.08 31.90 31.47
N LEU A 106 25.21 30.57 31.36
CA LEU A 106 26.36 29.85 31.90
C LEU A 106 27.59 29.94 30.98
N LEU A 107 27.40 29.86 29.66
CA LEU A 107 28.51 29.88 28.70
C LEU A 107 29.34 31.19 28.73
N PRO A 108 28.74 32.40 28.84
CA PRO A 108 29.51 33.63 29.01
C PRO A 108 30.32 33.66 30.31
N GLN A 109 29.71 33.19 31.41
CA GLN A 109 30.29 33.18 32.76
C GLN A 109 31.36 32.10 32.99
N LEU A 110 31.46 31.11 32.09
CA LEU A 110 32.43 30.04 32.20
C LEU A 110 33.87 30.59 32.12
N ASP A 111 34.63 30.45 33.22
CA ASP A 111 36.05 30.75 33.24
C ASP A 111 36.84 29.52 32.77
N LEU A 112 37.39 29.62 31.55
CA LEU A 112 38.06 28.51 30.89
C LEU A 112 39.49 28.32 31.41
N GLN A 113 40.12 29.36 31.97
CA GLN A 113 41.50 29.29 32.45
C GLN A 113 41.59 28.50 33.76
N THR A 114 40.66 28.74 34.68
CA THR A 114 40.56 27.96 35.92
C THR A 114 40.20 26.50 35.68
N LEU A 115 39.40 26.21 34.64
CA LEU A 115 39.02 24.84 34.28
C LEU A 115 40.17 24.03 33.64
N ILE A 116 40.98 24.67 32.78
CA ILE A 116 42.06 23.99 32.04
C ILE A 116 43.37 23.95 32.83
N GLY A 117 43.53 24.78 33.87
CA GLY A 117 44.71 24.77 34.74
C GLY A 117 45.98 25.34 34.10
N HIS A 118 45.85 25.92 32.90
CA HIS A 118 46.94 26.58 32.16
C HIS A 118 46.47 27.93 31.63
N PRO A 119 47.37 28.94 31.54
CA PRO A 119 47.05 30.23 30.95
C PRO A 119 46.76 30.06 29.45
N LEU A 120 45.58 30.52 29.03
CA LEU A 120 45.14 30.49 27.63
C LEU A 120 45.06 31.92 27.09
N ASN A 121 45.49 32.11 25.84
CA ASN A 121 45.35 33.38 25.13
C ASN A 121 43.87 33.78 25.02
N GLU A 122 43.56 35.06 25.24
CA GLU A 122 42.17 35.57 25.19
C GLU A 122 41.47 35.25 23.86
N GLY A 123 42.19 35.37 22.73
CA GLY A 123 41.66 35.01 21.41
C GLY A 123 41.26 33.53 21.28
N LEU A 124 41.98 32.63 21.94
CA LEU A 124 41.65 31.20 21.95
C LEU A 124 40.41 30.93 22.82
N ILE A 125 40.27 31.61 23.96
CA ILE A 125 39.08 31.53 24.82
C ILE A 125 37.83 31.99 24.05
N ILE A 126 37.92 33.12 23.35
CA ILE A 126 36.83 33.65 22.52
C ILE A 126 36.48 32.66 21.40
N ALA A 127 37.47 32.08 20.72
CA ALA A 127 37.25 31.10 19.66
C ALA A 127 36.55 29.83 20.18
N ILE A 128 36.98 29.29 21.33
CA ILE A 128 36.36 28.10 21.96
C ILE A 128 34.92 28.40 22.39
N LYS A 129 34.68 29.53 23.09
CA LYS A 129 33.32 29.94 23.50
C LYS A 129 32.41 30.16 22.30
N SER A 130 32.91 30.78 21.24
CA SER A 130 32.16 31.00 20.00
C SER A 130 31.82 29.68 19.29
N GLY A 131 32.76 28.74 19.25
CA GLY A 131 32.53 27.39 18.72
C GLY A 131 31.46 26.62 19.49
N LEU A 132 31.56 26.60 20.84
CA LEU A 132 30.56 25.98 21.72
C LEU A 132 29.18 26.65 21.57
N GLY A 133 29.15 27.98 21.49
CA GLY A 133 27.94 28.76 21.27
C GLY A 133 27.28 28.43 19.95
N LEU A 134 28.05 28.30 18.86
CA LEU A 134 27.54 27.94 17.54
C LEU A 134 26.95 26.51 17.51
N VAL A 135 27.68 25.53 18.06
CA VAL A 135 27.22 24.14 18.15
C VAL A 135 25.96 24.04 19.01
N GLY A 136 25.97 24.68 20.18
CA GLY A 136 24.82 24.71 21.08
C GLY A 136 23.60 25.40 20.48
N THR A 137 23.78 26.55 19.82
CA THR A 137 22.68 27.27 19.16
C THR A 137 22.09 26.46 18.01
N THR A 138 22.94 25.78 17.23
CA THR A 138 22.50 24.88 16.16
C THR A 138 21.66 23.72 16.73
N LEU A 139 22.12 23.08 17.81
CA LEU A 139 21.37 22.02 18.48
C LEU A 139 20.05 22.54 19.06
N LEU A 140 20.07 23.72 19.71
CA LEU A 140 18.89 24.37 20.26
C LEU A 140 17.85 24.70 19.18
N PHE A 141 18.29 25.17 18.01
CA PHE A 141 17.42 25.43 16.87
C PHE A 141 16.67 24.16 16.44
N PHE A 142 17.36 23.03 16.31
CA PHE A 142 16.72 21.78 15.89
C PHE A 142 15.84 21.14 16.99
N LEU A 143 16.22 21.27 18.27
CA LEU A 143 15.37 20.91 19.40
C LEU A 143 14.10 21.78 19.42
N GLY A 144 14.25 23.11 19.35
CA GLY A 144 13.14 24.06 19.36
C GLY A 144 12.20 23.90 18.16
N LYS A 145 12.72 23.53 16.98
CA LYS A 145 11.91 23.24 15.79
C LYS A 145 10.87 22.15 16.03
N ALA A 146 11.15 21.17 16.90
CA ALA A 146 10.18 20.12 17.24
C ALA A 146 8.95 20.67 17.98
N LEU A 147 9.08 21.82 18.66
CA LEU A 147 7.99 22.49 19.38
C LEU A 147 7.06 23.30 18.46
N LEU A 148 7.54 23.70 17.28
CA LEU A 148 6.77 24.54 16.37
C LEU A 148 5.47 23.83 15.94
N PRO A 149 4.30 24.48 16.05
CA PRO A 149 3.04 23.88 15.63
C PRO A 149 3.08 23.55 14.14
N ARG A 150 2.56 22.37 13.78
CA ARG A 150 2.42 22.01 12.37
C ARG A 150 1.16 22.63 11.77
N LYS A 151 1.18 22.78 10.44
CA LYS A 151 0.04 23.22 9.62
C LYS A 151 -1.18 22.37 10.01
N LYS A 152 -2.27 23.04 10.40
CA LYS A 152 -3.51 22.37 10.83
C LYS A 152 -4.03 21.50 9.69
N TYR A 153 -4.62 20.37 10.04
CA TYR A 153 -5.39 19.55 9.10
C TYR A 153 -6.44 20.42 8.40
N ALA A 154 -6.66 20.15 7.11
CA ALA A 154 -7.68 20.81 6.32
C ALA A 154 -9.05 20.70 7.02
N LYS A 155 -9.90 21.71 6.86
CA LYS A 155 -11.26 21.70 7.40
C LYS A 155 -12.01 20.44 6.91
N PRO A 156 -12.89 19.85 7.74
CA PRO A 156 -13.71 18.72 7.31
C PRO A 156 -14.51 19.08 6.06
N ALA A 157 -14.75 18.08 5.21
CA ALA A 157 -15.36 18.29 3.90
C ALA A 157 -16.82 18.74 3.99
N VAL A 158 -17.58 18.10 4.90
CA VAL A 158 -18.98 18.41 5.17
C VAL A 158 -19.21 18.37 6.68
N ILE A 159 -20.00 19.31 7.18
CA ILE A 159 -20.36 19.44 8.59
C ILE A 159 -21.88 19.30 8.67
N ILE A 160 -22.36 18.28 9.39
CA ILE A 160 -23.77 18.03 9.66
C ILE A 160 -24.07 18.48 11.08
N ASP A 161 -24.93 19.49 11.19
CA ASP A 161 -25.50 19.94 12.47
C ASP A 161 -26.80 19.18 12.80
N ARG A 162 -27.33 19.37 14.00
CA ARG A 162 -28.54 18.70 14.52
C ARG A 162 -29.82 18.97 13.75
N LEU A 163 -29.84 20.06 12.98
CA LEU A 163 -30.99 20.44 12.15
C LEU A 163 -30.97 19.75 10.78
N GLN A 164 -29.90 19.02 10.45
CA GLN A 164 -29.69 18.33 9.18
C GLN A 164 -29.66 16.82 9.40
N GLU A 165 -30.13 16.04 8.43
CA GLU A 165 -30.14 14.57 8.45
C GLU A 165 -30.83 13.97 9.68
N GLN A 166 -32.15 14.13 9.77
CA GLN A 166 -32.93 13.75 10.95
C GLN A 166 -32.81 12.24 11.27
N ARG A 167 -32.77 11.38 10.25
CA ARG A 167 -32.63 9.92 10.41
C ARG A 167 -31.31 9.52 11.08
N LEU A 168 -30.23 10.23 10.79
CA LEU A 168 -28.94 10.01 11.44
C LEU A 168 -29.02 10.34 12.92
N TRP A 169 -29.63 11.47 13.29
CA TRP A 169 -29.78 11.88 14.69
C TRP A 169 -30.78 11.02 15.46
N ASP A 170 -31.86 10.57 14.82
CA ASP A 170 -32.83 9.63 15.38
C ASP A 170 -32.20 8.26 15.70
N MET A 171 -31.11 7.90 15.01
CA MET A 171 -30.29 6.75 15.34
C MET A 171 -29.25 7.08 16.44
N LEU A 172 -28.52 8.19 16.31
CA LEU A 172 -27.43 8.55 17.22
C LEU A 172 -27.89 8.87 18.64
N ILE A 173 -29.03 9.55 18.81
CA ILE A 173 -29.53 9.96 20.13
C ILE A 173 -29.85 8.73 21.01
N PRO A 174 -30.65 7.74 20.55
CA PRO A 174 -30.84 6.49 21.26
C PRO A 174 -29.53 5.75 21.51
N LEU A 175 -28.63 5.68 20.53
CA LEU A 175 -27.33 5.00 20.68
C LEU A 175 -26.49 5.61 21.81
N CYS A 176 -26.32 6.93 21.83
CA CYS A 176 -25.61 7.64 22.90
C CYS A 176 -26.28 7.42 24.27
N LYS A 177 -27.62 7.41 24.32
CA LYS A 177 -28.38 7.15 25.55
C LYS A 177 -28.14 5.73 26.07
N THR A 178 -28.14 4.75 25.18
CA THR A 178 -27.92 3.32 25.49
C THR A 178 -26.52 3.08 26.04
N ILE A 179 -25.50 3.70 25.43
CA ILE A 179 -24.09 3.56 25.83
C ILE A 179 -23.71 4.49 26.99
N GLN A 180 -24.59 5.43 27.34
CA GLN A 180 -24.36 6.50 28.32
C GLN A 180 -23.19 7.42 27.93
N ALA A 181 -23.00 7.65 26.63
CA ALA A 181 -22.01 8.57 26.09
C ALA A 181 -22.61 9.99 25.94
N PRO A 182 -21.80 11.06 26.08
CA PRO A 182 -22.25 12.41 25.75
C PRO A 182 -22.73 12.52 24.31
N LEU A 183 -23.80 13.27 24.08
CA LEU A 183 -24.28 13.52 22.72
C LEU A 183 -23.27 14.43 21.98
N PRO A 184 -22.83 14.07 20.76
CA PRO A 184 -21.93 14.92 19.99
C PRO A 184 -22.59 16.25 19.64
N LEU A 185 -21.76 17.30 19.52
CA LEU A 185 -22.21 18.61 19.05
C LEU A 185 -22.47 18.60 17.55
N VAL A 186 -21.61 17.91 16.79
CA VAL A 186 -21.59 17.96 15.33
C VAL A 186 -21.03 16.65 14.76
N VAL A 187 -21.45 16.31 13.54
CA VAL A 187 -20.91 15.18 12.76
C VAL A 187 -20.17 15.72 11.54
N HIS A 188 -18.88 15.41 11.43
CA HIS A 188 -18.06 15.72 10.27
C HIS A 188 -18.03 14.53 9.33
N LEU A 189 -18.24 14.75 8.04
CA LEU A 189 -18.09 13.71 7.03
C LEU A 189 -16.76 13.88 6.29
N ASN A 190 -16.10 12.76 6.01
CA ASN A 190 -14.89 12.73 5.20
C ASN A 190 -14.87 11.49 4.29
N ASN A 191 -13.85 11.43 3.44
CA ASN A 191 -13.62 10.33 2.51
C ASN A 191 -12.62 9.29 3.06
N GLU A 192 -12.46 9.17 4.39
CA GLU A 192 -11.57 8.17 4.99
C GLU A 192 -12.35 6.89 5.33
N VAL A 193 -11.74 5.71 5.25
CA VAL A 193 -12.37 4.44 5.70
C VAL A 193 -12.19 4.28 7.21
N ASP A 194 -12.76 5.22 7.97
CA ASP A 194 -12.65 5.26 9.42
C ASP A 194 -13.82 6.05 10.04
N ALA A 195 -14.15 5.72 11.28
CA ALA A 195 -15.00 6.54 12.13
C ALA A 195 -14.21 6.87 13.39
N ARG A 196 -14.27 8.11 13.87
CA ARG A 196 -13.55 8.53 15.07
C ARG A 196 -14.35 9.50 15.89
N VAL A 197 -14.30 9.36 17.20
CA VAL A 197 -14.78 10.39 18.13
C VAL A 197 -13.60 11.25 18.59
N SER A 198 -13.78 12.56 18.57
CA SER A 198 -12.79 13.53 19.01
C SER A 198 -13.40 14.57 19.95
N LEU A 199 -12.58 15.20 20.77
CA LEU A 199 -13.01 16.35 21.57
C LEU A 199 -13.13 17.58 20.69
N ALA A 200 -14.13 18.41 20.98
CA ALA A 200 -14.25 19.73 20.40
C ALA A 200 -12.92 20.52 20.58
N PRO A 201 -12.49 21.29 19.57
CA PRO A 201 -11.21 21.97 19.61
C PRO A 201 -11.15 22.98 20.76
N GLY A 202 -9.99 23.05 21.42
CA GLY A 202 -9.72 23.99 22.50
C GLY A 202 -9.92 23.42 23.91
N TRP A 203 -9.48 24.18 24.91
CA TRP A 203 -9.51 23.77 26.32
C TRP A 203 -10.93 23.54 26.85
N GLN A 204 -11.91 24.29 26.31
CA GLN A 204 -13.31 24.15 26.67
C GLN A 204 -13.86 22.77 26.30
N GLY A 205 -13.49 22.21 25.14
CA GLY A 205 -13.93 20.88 24.73
C GLY A 205 -13.44 19.79 25.68
N LEU A 206 -12.19 19.87 26.14
CA LEU A 206 -11.62 18.94 27.12
C LEU A 206 -12.30 19.07 28.50
N ILE A 207 -12.56 20.30 28.96
CA ILE A 207 -13.17 20.56 30.28
C ILE A 207 -14.66 20.21 30.28
N LYS A 208 -15.41 20.58 29.24
CA LYS A 208 -16.84 20.30 29.16
C LYS A 208 -17.14 18.87 28.69
N GLY A 209 -16.17 18.20 28.05
CA GLY A 209 -16.36 16.88 27.47
C GLY A 209 -17.25 16.91 26.22
N GLU A 210 -17.15 17.99 25.44
CA GLU A 210 -17.91 18.18 24.20
C GLU A 210 -17.29 17.34 23.08
N LEU A 211 -18.10 16.51 22.42
CA LEU A 211 -17.64 15.53 21.43
C LEU A 211 -18.00 15.95 20.00
N MET A 212 -17.17 15.53 19.06
CA MET A 212 -17.39 15.61 17.62
C MET A 212 -17.16 14.23 17.02
N ILE A 213 -18.06 13.77 16.15
CA ILE A 213 -17.88 12.53 15.39
C ILE A 213 -17.31 12.88 14.03
N THR A 214 -16.27 12.19 13.59
CA THR A 214 -15.86 12.17 12.18
C THR A 214 -16.23 10.83 11.60
N LEU A 215 -17.10 10.83 10.58
CA LEU A 215 -17.65 9.64 9.96
C LEU A 215 -17.22 9.57 8.50
N GLY A 216 -16.50 8.49 8.17
CA GLY A 216 -16.11 8.16 6.82
C GLY A 216 -17.29 7.70 5.98
N LEU A 217 -17.58 8.42 4.90
CA LEU A 217 -18.63 8.03 3.94
C LEU A 217 -18.37 6.67 3.25
N PRO A 218 -17.12 6.23 3.00
CA PRO A 218 -16.89 4.87 2.53
C PRO A 218 -17.38 3.78 3.51
N LEU A 219 -17.41 4.05 4.82
CA LEU A 219 -17.99 3.14 5.80
C LEU A 219 -19.50 3.09 5.67
N VAL A 220 -20.15 4.25 5.56
CA VAL A 220 -21.60 4.34 5.42
C VAL A 220 -22.08 3.69 4.11
N ALA A 221 -21.29 3.82 3.04
CA ALA A 221 -21.59 3.22 1.75
C ALA A 221 -21.46 1.68 1.76
N GLY A 222 -20.54 1.14 2.58
CA GLY A 222 -20.18 -0.27 2.58
C GLY A 222 -20.73 -1.12 3.73
N LEU A 223 -21.32 -0.50 4.75
CA LEU A 223 -21.85 -1.18 5.94
C LEU A 223 -23.38 -1.09 6.00
N ASP A 224 -24.00 -2.07 6.65
CA ASP A 224 -25.39 -1.96 7.08
C ASP A 224 -25.51 -1.14 8.39
N ASN A 225 -26.74 -0.82 8.77
CA ASN A 225 -27.01 0.02 9.93
C ASN A 225 -26.55 -0.64 11.25
N ARG A 226 -26.72 -1.95 11.41
CA ARG A 226 -26.28 -2.72 12.58
C ARG A 226 -24.75 -2.71 12.71
N GLN A 227 -24.03 -2.89 11.61
CA GLN A 227 -22.57 -2.81 11.53
C GLN A 227 -22.08 -1.39 11.83
N LEU A 228 -22.66 -0.37 11.20
CA LEU A 228 -22.26 1.02 11.43
C LEU A 228 -22.49 1.44 12.88
N GLN A 229 -23.63 1.10 13.47
CA GLN A 229 -23.90 1.36 14.88
C GLN A 229 -22.96 0.61 15.81
N GLY A 230 -22.54 -0.61 15.46
CA GLY A 230 -21.47 -1.32 16.15
C GLY A 230 -20.14 -0.57 16.13
N VAL A 231 -19.75 0.00 14.98
CA VAL A 231 -18.53 0.84 14.85
C VAL A 231 -18.66 2.11 15.70
N LEU A 232 -19.80 2.82 15.60
CA LEU A 232 -20.04 4.03 16.40
C LEU A 232 -20.10 3.73 17.89
N ALA A 233 -20.64 2.58 18.28
CA ALA A 233 -20.68 2.13 19.66
C ALA A 233 -19.30 1.87 20.25
N HIS A 234 -18.37 1.33 19.43
CA HIS A 234 -16.97 1.19 19.81
C HIS A 234 -16.35 2.57 20.07
N GLU A 235 -16.46 3.50 19.11
CA GLU A 235 -15.86 4.84 19.22
C GLU A 235 -16.44 5.66 20.39
N LEU A 236 -17.75 5.59 20.60
CA LEU A 236 -18.43 6.22 21.73
C LEU A 236 -18.15 5.50 23.06
N GLY A 237 -17.76 4.22 23.03
CA GLY A 237 -17.37 3.42 24.18
C GLY A 237 -16.18 4.01 24.94
N HIS A 238 -15.26 4.70 24.25
CA HIS A 238 -14.17 5.45 24.89
C HIS A 238 -14.66 6.68 25.68
N CYS A 239 -15.89 7.13 25.43
CA CYS A 239 -16.44 8.39 25.95
C CYS A 239 -17.46 8.21 27.08
N THR A 240 -17.73 6.98 27.52
CA THR A 240 -18.75 6.69 28.56
C THR A 240 -18.42 7.30 29.92
N ARG A 241 -17.13 7.36 30.28
CA ARG A 241 -16.66 7.98 31.53
C ARG A 241 -15.82 9.21 31.21
N ARG A 242 -16.26 10.39 31.67
CA ARG A 242 -15.59 11.69 31.42
C ARG A 242 -14.11 11.67 31.78
N LEU A 243 -13.73 11.09 32.92
CA LEU A 243 -12.33 11.02 33.35
C LEU A 243 -11.51 10.09 32.45
N SER A 244 -11.99 8.87 32.19
CA SER A 244 -11.29 7.91 31.34
C SER A 244 -11.10 8.43 29.92
N MET A 245 -12.14 9.08 29.38
CA MET A 245 -12.13 9.75 28.09
C MET A 245 -11.04 10.83 28.01
N ARG A 246 -10.97 11.74 28.99
CA ARG A 246 -9.92 12.78 29.02
C ARG A 246 -8.52 12.17 29.09
N CYS A 247 -8.30 11.19 29.96
CA CYS A 247 -7.02 10.50 30.08
C CYS A 247 -6.62 9.81 28.76
N TYR A 248 -7.55 9.11 28.12
CA TYR A 248 -7.33 8.47 26.81
C TYR A 248 -6.92 9.50 25.75
N PHE A 249 -7.66 10.61 25.62
CA PHE A 249 -7.33 11.66 24.65
C PHE A 249 -5.97 12.32 24.94
N ILE A 250 -5.63 12.57 26.20
CA ILE A 250 -4.33 13.14 26.57
C ILE A 250 -3.18 12.16 26.25
N ILE A 251 -3.32 10.89 26.63
CA ILE A 251 -2.31 9.85 26.33
C ILE A 251 -2.09 9.76 24.81
N ASN A 252 -3.17 9.68 24.03
CA ASN A 252 -3.08 9.59 22.58
C ASN A 252 -2.51 10.88 21.96
N ALA A 253 -2.86 12.06 22.47
CA ALA A 253 -2.26 13.32 22.03
C ALA A 253 -0.75 13.36 22.31
N CYS A 254 -0.32 12.88 23.48
CA CYS A 254 1.11 12.81 23.84
C CYS A 254 1.86 11.86 22.91
N ASN A 255 1.35 10.63 22.75
CA ASN A 255 1.95 9.62 21.89
C ASN A 255 1.99 10.07 20.43
N ALA A 256 0.89 10.64 19.92
CA ALA A 256 0.83 11.16 18.56
C ALA A 256 1.80 12.32 18.34
N TRP A 257 1.94 13.24 19.31
CA TRP A 257 2.92 14.32 19.24
C TRP A 257 4.35 13.79 19.18
N LEU A 258 4.71 12.86 20.09
CA LEU A 258 6.05 12.26 20.13
C LEU A 258 6.35 11.49 18.83
N ASP A 259 5.43 10.64 18.37
CA ASP A 259 5.57 9.87 17.12
C ASP A 259 5.75 10.79 15.90
N GLN A 260 4.86 11.78 15.76
CA GLN A 260 4.88 12.72 14.67
C GLN A 260 6.17 13.56 14.64
N ARG A 261 6.84 13.79 15.78
CA ARG A 261 8.12 14.52 15.83
C ARG A 261 9.33 13.62 15.65
N ALA A 262 9.28 12.38 16.12
CA ALA A 262 10.34 11.40 15.95
C ALA A 262 10.51 10.94 14.49
N HIS A 263 9.40 10.60 13.81
CA HIS A 263 9.45 9.85 12.55
C HIS A 263 9.19 10.68 11.29
N PHE A 264 8.97 11.98 11.41
CA PHE A 264 8.63 12.79 10.24
C PHE A 264 9.81 13.01 9.28
N HIS A 265 9.50 12.89 7.99
CA HIS A 265 10.41 13.20 6.88
C HIS A 265 10.62 14.71 6.74
N ASP A 266 11.85 15.17 6.99
CA ASP A 266 12.18 16.60 6.93
C ASP A 266 12.84 16.92 5.59
N THR A 267 12.25 17.82 4.79
CA THR A 267 12.81 18.25 3.49
C THR A 267 14.21 18.84 3.64
N TRP A 268 14.56 19.35 4.83
CA TRP A 268 15.91 19.79 5.17
C TRP A 268 16.94 18.66 5.15
N SER A 269 16.56 17.44 5.55
CA SER A 269 17.48 16.30 5.52
C SER A 269 17.87 15.89 4.10
N GLU A 270 16.92 15.95 3.16
CA GLU A 270 17.19 15.72 1.74
C GLU A 270 18.05 16.81 1.12
N ARG A 271 17.82 18.08 1.51
CA ARG A 271 18.65 19.21 1.05
C ARG A 271 20.10 19.08 1.57
N LEU A 272 20.27 18.73 2.84
CA LEU A 272 21.59 18.50 3.43
C LEU A 272 22.30 17.28 2.82
N HIS A 273 21.56 16.24 2.46
CA HIS A 273 22.12 15.09 1.76
C HIS A 273 22.64 15.47 0.37
N ARG A 274 21.87 16.22 -0.42
CA ARG A 274 22.32 16.77 -1.73
C ARG A 274 23.56 17.67 -1.61
N LEU A 275 23.61 18.50 -0.58
CA LEU A 275 24.79 19.35 -0.29
C LEU A 275 26.02 18.56 0.17
N SER A 276 25.83 17.33 0.68
CA SER A 276 26.96 16.47 1.08
C SER A 276 27.56 15.67 -0.08
N GLU A 277 26.83 15.52 -1.18
CA GLU A 277 27.26 14.80 -2.39
C GLU A 277 28.01 15.70 -3.38
N THR A 278 27.95 17.01 -3.19
CA THR A 278 28.71 17.99 -3.96
C THR A 278 30.11 18.17 -3.36
N ASP A 279 31.12 18.42 -4.20
CA ASP A 279 32.49 18.59 -3.74
C ASP A 279 32.65 19.96 -3.07
N VAL A 280 32.41 19.98 -1.75
CA VAL A 280 32.38 21.20 -0.93
C VAL A 280 33.62 21.35 -0.07
N SER A 281 33.95 22.60 0.27
CA SER A 281 35.07 22.95 1.15
C SER A 281 35.00 22.22 2.51
N ARG A 282 36.15 22.06 3.16
CA ARG A 282 36.25 21.40 4.49
C ARG A 282 35.35 22.05 5.54
N PHE A 283 35.20 23.38 5.50
CA PHE A 283 34.32 24.12 6.41
C PHE A 283 32.84 23.83 6.16
N THR A 284 32.41 23.79 4.89
CA THR A 284 31.04 23.44 4.51
C THR A 284 30.71 22.00 4.93
N ARG A 285 31.65 21.07 4.73
CA ARG A 285 31.49 19.67 5.15
C ARG A 285 31.29 19.54 6.67
N LEU A 286 32.07 20.27 7.46
CA LEU A 286 31.92 20.31 8.91
C LEU A 286 30.54 20.89 9.31
N GLY A 287 30.10 21.97 8.66
CA GLY A 287 28.77 22.55 8.87
C GLY A 287 27.64 21.58 8.56
N VAL A 288 27.73 20.84 7.44
CA VAL A 288 26.75 19.81 7.08
C VAL A 288 26.74 18.65 8.09
N MET A 289 27.91 18.22 8.57
CA MET A 289 28.01 17.19 9.62
C MET A 289 27.32 17.64 10.91
N LEU A 290 27.60 18.87 11.37
CA LEU A 290 26.97 19.46 12.56
C LEU A 290 25.45 19.60 12.38
N ALA A 291 24.98 20.03 11.21
CA ALA A 291 23.55 20.12 10.93
C ALA A 291 22.87 18.75 10.93
N ARG A 292 23.50 17.71 10.35
CA ARG A 292 22.97 16.33 10.38
C ARG A 292 22.90 15.78 11.80
N ALA A 293 23.95 16.00 12.60
CA ALA A 293 23.95 15.63 14.02
C ALA A 293 22.85 16.37 14.79
N GLY A 294 22.75 17.69 14.58
CA GLY A 294 21.72 18.56 15.15
C GLY A 294 20.29 18.13 14.81
N MET A 295 20.07 17.53 13.64
CA MET A 295 18.77 16.95 13.28
C MET A 295 18.54 15.55 13.84
N ARG A 296 19.58 14.70 13.89
CA ARG A 296 19.47 13.30 14.30
C ARG A 296 19.25 13.16 15.81
N ILE A 297 20.01 13.90 16.61
CA ILE A 297 19.99 13.79 18.09
C ILE A 297 18.58 14.07 18.65
N PRO A 298 17.88 15.17 18.29
CA PRO A 298 16.53 15.42 18.78
C PRO A 298 15.53 14.36 18.35
N LYS A 299 15.60 13.88 17.10
CA LYS A 299 14.70 12.83 16.60
C LYS A 299 14.89 11.52 17.36
N GLN A 300 16.13 11.13 17.63
CA GLN A 300 16.44 9.94 18.42
C GLN A 300 15.95 10.09 19.87
N LEU A 301 16.21 11.24 20.50
CA LEU A 301 15.73 11.52 21.85
C LEU A 301 14.20 11.40 21.92
N ILE A 302 13.47 12.09 21.03
CA ILE A 302 12.01 12.04 20.98
C ILE A 302 11.53 10.61 20.66
N HIS A 303 12.23 9.86 19.81
CA HIS A 303 11.92 8.46 19.53
C HIS A 303 12.00 7.59 20.80
N TYR A 304 13.05 7.73 21.62
CA TYR A 304 13.14 6.98 22.87
C TYR A 304 12.08 7.41 23.90
N LEU A 305 11.77 8.71 23.96
CA LEU A 305 10.66 9.22 24.79
C LEU A 305 9.31 8.68 24.31
N PHE A 306 9.10 8.58 23.00
CA PHE A 306 7.94 7.92 22.39
C PHE A 306 7.86 6.45 22.82
N LEU A 307 8.94 5.68 22.68
CA LEU A 307 8.98 4.27 23.07
C LEU A 307 8.65 4.08 24.55
N LEU A 308 9.16 4.95 25.42
CA LEU A 308 8.87 4.92 26.85
C LEU A 308 7.38 5.22 27.10
N SER A 309 6.86 6.31 26.56
CA SER A 309 5.44 6.70 26.68
C SER A 309 4.53 5.58 26.19
N TYR A 310 4.82 5.01 25.02
CA TYR A 310 4.08 3.91 24.42
C TYR A 310 4.10 2.65 25.28
N ARG A 311 5.27 2.26 25.82
CA ARG A 311 5.40 1.09 26.72
C ARG A 311 4.55 1.24 27.97
N LEU A 312 4.52 2.43 28.56
CA LEU A 312 3.72 2.73 29.74
C LEU A 312 2.22 2.75 29.43
N SER A 313 1.82 3.33 28.29
CA SER A 313 0.41 3.50 27.95
C SER A 313 -0.26 2.25 27.38
N ARG A 314 0.51 1.36 26.75
CA ARG A 314 -0.01 0.21 25.99
C ARG A 314 -0.96 -0.71 26.80
N PRO A 315 -0.65 -1.15 28.04
CA PRO A 315 -1.53 -2.07 28.77
C PRO A 315 -2.90 -1.46 29.05
N VAL A 316 -2.92 -0.18 29.44
CA VAL A 316 -4.16 0.53 29.77
C VAL A 316 -4.98 0.80 28.51
N CYS A 317 -4.35 1.22 27.42
CA CYS A 317 -5.05 1.43 26.15
C CYS A 317 -5.70 0.12 25.66
N ARG A 318 -5.00 -1.01 25.73
CA ARG A 318 -5.58 -2.32 25.37
C ARG A 318 -6.84 -2.67 26.17
N LEU A 319 -6.88 -2.33 27.46
CA LEU A 319 -8.08 -2.56 28.29
C LEU A 319 -9.25 -1.68 27.83
N LEU A 320 -8.98 -0.41 27.51
CA LEU A 320 -9.99 0.51 26.99
C LEU A 320 -10.55 0.05 25.64
N GLU A 321 -9.70 -0.53 24.77
CA GLU A 321 -10.12 -1.14 23.51
C GLU A 321 -11.06 -2.33 23.73
N PHE A 322 -10.72 -3.23 24.66
CA PHE A 322 -11.60 -4.35 24.98
C PHE A 322 -12.93 -3.91 25.61
N GLU A 323 -12.94 -2.82 26.37
CA GLU A 323 -14.17 -2.24 26.92
C GLU A 323 -15.04 -1.63 25.80
N ALA A 324 -14.42 -0.91 24.85
CA ALA A 324 -15.09 -0.39 23.66
C ALA A 324 -15.66 -1.51 22.76
N ASP A 325 -14.90 -2.60 22.56
CA ASP A 325 -15.35 -3.79 21.83
C ASP A 325 -16.57 -4.44 22.48
N ARG A 326 -16.63 -4.45 23.81
CA ARG A 326 -17.80 -4.94 24.54
C ARG A 326 -19.05 -4.09 24.26
N TYR A 327 -18.93 -2.76 24.23
CA TYR A 327 -20.05 -1.88 23.86
C TYR A 327 -20.51 -2.14 22.42
N SER A 328 -19.56 -2.29 21.50
CA SER A 328 -19.85 -2.68 20.11
C SER A 328 -20.62 -4.00 20.04
N ALA A 329 -20.13 -5.03 20.73
CA ALA A 329 -20.77 -6.35 20.78
C ALA A 329 -22.17 -6.32 21.42
N GLN A 330 -22.39 -5.51 22.46
CA GLN A 330 -23.70 -5.36 23.07
C GLN A 330 -24.71 -4.69 22.13
N VAL A 331 -24.25 -3.74 21.31
CA VAL A 331 -25.10 -3.02 20.35
C VAL A 331 -25.36 -3.85 19.10
N SER A 332 -24.31 -4.32 18.42
CA SER A 332 -24.42 -5.00 17.13
C SER A 332 -24.42 -6.52 17.23
N GLY A 333 -24.03 -7.11 18.36
CA GLY A 333 -23.87 -8.57 18.52
C GLY A 333 -22.47 -9.06 18.19
N SER A 334 -22.07 -10.17 18.83
CA SER A 334 -20.72 -10.74 18.71
C SER A 334 -20.41 -11.26 17.31
N ALA A 335 -21.36 -11.93 16.65
CA ALA A 335 -21.19 -12.42 15.29
C ALA A 335 -21.01 -11.26 14.29
N THR A 336 -21.81 -10.20 14.45
CA THR A 336 -21.72 -9.00 13.61
C THR A 336 -20.41 -8.25 13.83
N PHE A 337 -19.84 -8.25 15.04
CA PHE A 337 -18.53 -7.65 15.30
C PHE A 337 -17.41 -8.27 14.44
N ARG A 338 -17.39 -9.61 14.35
CA ARG A 338 -16.42 -10.32 13.48
C ARG A 338 -16.62 -9.97 12.01
N ALA A 339 -17.86 -10.02 11.53
CA ALA A 339 -18.19 -9.67 10.14
C ALA A 339 -17.83 -8.20 9.83
N THR A 340 -18.15 -7.28 10.74
CA THR A 340 -17.82 -5.85 10.62
C THR A 340 -16.31 -5.65 10.54
N THR A 341 -15.53 -6.33 11.38
CA THR A 341 -14.06 -6.23 11.37
C THR A 341 -13.50 -6.65 10.00
N LEU A 342 -14.00 -7.75 9.43
CA LEU A 342 -13.62 -8.19 8.08
C LEU A 342 -14.03 -7.19 7.00
N HIS A 343 -15.27 -6.68 7.05
CA HIS A 343 -15.75 -5.64 6.13
C HIS A 343 -14.90 -4.37 6.20
N LEU A 344 -14.47 -3.95 7.39
CA LEU A 344 -13.56 -2.79 7.54
C LEU A 344 -12.22 -3.01 6.84
N HIS A 345 -11.65 -4.22 6.91
CA HIS A 345 -10.42 -4.57 6.17
C HIS A 345 -10.66 -4.59 4.65
N ALA A 346 -11.79 -5.15 4.21
CA ALA A 346 -12.21 -5.16 2.81
C ALA A 346 -12.36 -3.73 2.25
N LEU A 347 -13.10 -2.85 2.97
CA LEU A 347 -13.28 -1.44 2.59
C LEU A 347 -11.95 -0.69 2.56
N ARG A 348 -11.06 -0.91 3.54
CA ARG A 348 -9.73 -0.27 3.56
C ARG A 348 -8.87 -0.72 2.38
N TRP A 349 -8.95 -1.99 1.98
CA TRP A 349 -8.27 -2.49 0.80
C TRP A 349 -8.87 -1.89 -0.47
N ALA A 350 -10.20 -1.94 -0.63
CA ALA A 350 -10.91 -1.44 -1.79
C ALA A 350 -10.68 0.06 -2.00
N PHE A 351 -10.69 0.86 -0.93
CA PHE A 351 -10.37 2.28 -0.99
C PHE A 351 -8.97 2.52 -1.54
N ARG A 352 -7.97 1.76 -1.08
CA ARG A 352 -6.59 1.89 -1.59
C ARG A 352 -6.48 1.52 -3.06
N GLN A 353 -7.26 0.55 -3.52
CA GLN A 353 -7.29 0.19 -4.94
C GLN A 353 -7.96 1.27 -5.78
N ALA A 354 -9.11 1.79 -5.33
CA ALA A 354 -9.77 2.93 -5.97
C ALA A 354 -8.86 4.16 -6.01
N ASP A 355 -8.10 4.43 -4.94
CA ASP A 355 -7.17 5.55 -4.85
C ASP A 355 -5.96 5.38 -5.79
N ARG A 356 -5.37 4.18 -5.85
CA ARG A 356 -4.32 3.84 -6.81
C ARG A 356 -4.80 3.97 -8.25
N GLN A 357 -6.02 3.50 -8.53
CA GLN A 357 -6.62 3.63 -9.85
C GLN A 357 -6.86 5.10 -10.19
N ASN A 358 -7.37 5.90 -9.26
CA ASN A 358 -7.49 7.35 -9.45
C ASN A 358 -6.15 8.00 -9.75
N ALA A 359 -5.08 7.59 -9.06
CA ALA A 359 -3.73 8.09 -9.32
C ALA A 359 -3.19 7.65 -10.70
N SER A 360 -3.64 6.50 -11.23
CA SER A 360 -3.30 6.06 -12.59
C SER A 360 -4.13 6.77 -13.65
N THR A 361 -5.44 7.00 -13.44
CA THR A 361 -6.32 7.71 -14.39
C THR A 361 -6.16 9.23 -14.32
N TRP A 362 -5.50 9.75 -13.29
CA TRP A 362 -5.15 11.17 -13.19
C TRP A 362 -4.39 11.68 -14.41
N SER A 363 -3.48 10.88 -14.98
CA SER A 363 -2.76 11.25 -16.20
C SER A 363 -3.67 11.35 -17.44
N GLU A 364 -4.86 10.74 -17.40
CA GLU A 364 -5.89 10.83 -18.43
C GLU A 364 -6.85 12.02 -18.21
N GLY A 365 -6.57 12.89 -17.22
CA GLY A 365 -7.43 14.02 -16.86
C GLY A 365 -8.76 13.62 -16.18
N ALA A 366 -8.86 12.36 -15.72
CA ALA A 366 -10.09 11.78 -15.21
C ALA A 366 -9.94 11.25 -13.77
N LEU A 367 -10.77 11.76 -12.86
CA LEU A 367 -10.88 11.27 -11.48
C LEU A 367 -12.29 10.79 -11.18
N LEU A 368 -12.41 9.85 -10.25
CA LEU A 368 -13.71 9.40 -9.76
C LEU A 368 -14.47 10.55 -9.10
N SER A 369 -15.75 10.72 -9.44
CA SER A 369 -16.63 11.69 -8.77
C SER A 369 -17.01 11.26 -7.35
N ASP A 370 -17.03 9.95 -7.08
CA ASP A 370 -17.46 9.36 -5.81
C ASP A 370 -16.58 8.17 -5.42
N MET A 371 -15.60 8.46 -4.56
CA MET A 371 -14.68 7.46 -4.01
C MET A 371 -15.36 6.53 -2.99
N SER A 372 -16.41 7.00 -2.31
CA SER A 372 -17.11 6.23 -1.29
C SER A 372 -17.91 5.09 -1.92
N HIS A 373 -18.60 5.39 -3.02
CA HIS A 373 -19.30 4.38 -3.82
C HIS A 373 -18.32 3.38 -4.45
N ALA A 374 -17.23 3.85 -5.06
CA ALA A 374 -16.20 2.98 -5.65
C ALA A 374 -15.62 2.01 -4.61
N THR A 375 -15.37 2.51 -3.39
CA THR A 375 -14.87 1.68 -2.28
C THR A 375 -15.88 0.61 -1.88
N ALA A 376 -17.16 0.96 -1.73
CA ALA A 376 -18.20 0.01 -1.36
C ALA A 376 -18.36 -1.10 -2.41
N VAL A 377 -18.41 -0.74 -3.69
CA VAL A 377 -18.47 -1.73 -4.79
C VAL A 377 -17.22 -2.60 -4.81
N GLY A 378 -16.03 -2.03 -4.64
CA GLY A 378 -14.78 -2.78 -4.62
C GLY A 378 -14.70 -3.78 -3.46
N ALA A 379 -15.25 -3.44 -2.30
CA ALA A 379 -15.29 -4.35 -1.16
C ALA A 379 -16.22 -5.55 -1.37
N THR A 380 -17.28 -5.40 -2.18
CA THR A 380 -18.18 -6.52 -2.52
C THR A 380 -17.64 -7.46 -3.60
N ARG A 381 -16.63 -7.02 -4.37
CA ARG A 381 -16.10 -7.73 -5.54
C ARG A 381 -14.72 -8.35 -5.32
N LEU A 382 -14.38 -8.66 -4.07
CA LEU A 382 -13.10 -9.26 -3.72
C LEU A 382 -12.99 -10.70 -4.23
N ASP A 383 -11.84 -11.04 -4.82
CA ASP A 383 -11.52 -12.43 -5.16
C ASP A 383 -11.19 -13.25 -3.89
N ILE A 384 -11.33 -14.57 -4.01
CA ILE A 384 -11.16 -15.50 -2.88
C ILE A 384 -9.73 -15.45 -2.32
N GLU A 385 -8.71 -15.21 -3.16
CA GLU A 385 -7.33 -15.15 -2.70
C GLU A 385 -7.07 -13.89 -1.87
N THR A 386 -7.55 -12.73 -2.34
CA THR A 386 -7.49 -11.48 -1.59
C THR A 386 -8.27 -11.57 -0.28
N GLN A 387 -9.46 -12.18 -0.27
CA GLN A 387 -10.21 -12.39 0.95
C GLN A 387 -9.42 -13.22 1.97
N ARG A 388 -8.80 -14.33 1.56
CA ARG A 388 -7.93 -15.14 2.43
C ARG A 388 -6.74 -14.35 2.95
N LYS A 389 -6.11 -13.51 2.12
CA LYS A 389 -5.00 -12.63 2.54
C LYS A 389 -5.46 -11.62 3.58
N LEU A 390 -6.65 -11.05 3.44
CA LEU A 390 -7.21 -10.10 4.42
C LEU A 390 -7.56 -10.80 5.74
N GLU A 391 -8.12 -12.01 5.69
CA GLU A 391 -8.39 -12.83 6.88
C GLU A 391 -7.09 -13.21 7.62
N ALA A 392 -6.04 -13.56 6.89
CA ALA A 392 -4.73 -13.87 7.49
C ALA A 392 -4.18 -12.67 8.28
N LYS A 393 -4.40 -11.44 7.79
CA LYS A 393 -3.98 -10.20 8.46
C LYS A 393 -4.70 -9.91 9.78
N LEU A 394 -5.80 -10.58 10.10
CA LEU A 394 -6.43 -10.44 11.42
C LEU A 394 -5.53 -10.92 12.56
N ARG A 395 -4.60 -11.82 12.27
CA ARG A 395 -3.60 -12.33 13.23
C ARG A 395 -2.50 -11.31 13.49
N ASP A 396 -2.27 -10.40 12.55
CA ASP A 396 -1.23 -9.40 12.67
C ASP A 396 -1.61 -8.37 13.72
N ARG A 397 -0.61 -7.93 14.49
CA ARG A 397 -0.78 -6.73 15.30
C ARG A 397 -0.95 -5.56 14.35
N GLN A 398 -1.99 -4.75 14.54
CA GLN A 398 -2.06 -3.46 13.86
C GLN A 398 -0.78 -2.66 14.17
N ARG A 399 -0.29 -1.88 13.19
CA ARG A 399 0.99 -1.11 13.17
C ARG A 399 1.60 -0.85 14.57
N TYR A 400 2.92 -1.03 14.70
CA TYR A 400 3.73 -0.93 15.93
C TYR A 400 3.39 0.22 16.90
N TRP A 401 2.90 1.36 16.39
CA TRP A 401 2.58 2.56 17.16
C TRP A 401 1.12 2.72 17.60
N ARG A 402 0.18 1.90 17.09
CA ARG A 402 -1.19 1.88 17.61
C ARG A 402 -1.27 0.86 18.74
N ALA A 403 -1.68 1.29 19.93
CA ALA A 403 -1.79 0.42 21.09
C ALA A 403 -2.98 -0.58 21.02
N HIS A 404 -3.58 -0.77 19.84
CA HIS A 404 -4.68 -1.71 19.66
C HIS A 404 -4.15 -3.16 19.75
N PRO A 405 -4.88 -4.06 20.42
CA PRO A 405 -4.66 -5.50 20.31
C PRO A 405 -4.80 -5.98 18.86
N ALA A 406 -4.32 -7.21 18.57
CA ALA A 406 -4.59 -7.83 17.28
C ALA A 406 -6.10 -8.05 17.11
N ASP A 407 -6.62 -7.93 15.88
CA ASP A 407 -8.06 -8.03 15.64
C ASP A 407 -8.60 -9.42 15.98
N LEU A 408 -7.83 -10.49 15.76
CA LEU A 408 -8.22 -11.83 16.18
C LEU A 408 -8.35 -11.96 17.72
N GLU A 409 -7.50 -11.28 18.49
CA GLU A 409 -7.61 -11.27 19.95
C GLU A 409 -8.90 -10.58 20.40
N ARG A 410 -9.25 -9.46 19.75
CA ARG A 410 -10.50 -8.71 20.00
C ARG A 410 -11.73 -9.53 19.64
N ILE A 411 -11.72 -10.16 18.46
CA ILE A 411 -12.80 -11.03 17.97
C ILE A 411 -13.04 -12.18 18.95
N ASN A 412 -11.99 -12.93 19.33
CA ASN A 412 -12.13 -14.06 20.26
C ASN A 412 -12.74 -13.64 21.60
N ARG A 413 -12.35 -12.46 22.11
CA ARG A 413 -12.88 -11.93 23.37
C ARG A 413 -14.35 -11.53 23.26
N VAL A 414 -14.74 -10.94 22.13
CA VAL A 414 -16.12 -10.55 21.84
C VAL A 414 -17.01 -11.78 21.60
N GLU A 415 -16.53 -12.79 20.87
CA GLU A 415 -17.26 -14.03 20.64
C GLU A 415 -17.54 -14.78 21.95
N ALA A 416 -16.61 -14.73 22.92
CA ALA A 416 -16.82 -15.29 24.25
C ALA A 416 -17.97 -14.62 25.02
N LEU A 417 -18.37 -13.38 24.68
CA LEU A 417 -19.53 -12.72 25.29
C LEU A 417 -20.86 -13.30 24.78
N SER A 418 -20.87 -13.92 23.60
CA SER A 418 -22.08 -14.44 22.95
C SER A 418 -23.24 -13.45 22.93
N ALA A 419 -22.95 -12.16 22.74
CA ALA A 419 -23.95 -11.11 22.80
C ALA A 419 -24.84 -11.17 21.54
N PRO A 420 -26.17 -11.21 21.68
CA PRO A 420 -27.08 -11.26 20.53
C PRO A 420 -27.10 -9.95 19.73
N GLY A 421 -26.76 -8.83 20.38
CA GLY A 421 -26.90 -7.48 19.85
C GLY A 421 -28.31 -6.93 20.13
N TYR A 422 -28.39 -5.66 20.53
CA TYR A 422 -29.67 -4.96 20.73
C TYR A 422 -30.33 -4.57 19.40
N ILE A 423 -29.53 -4.36 18.36
CA ILE A 423 -29.99 -3.86 17.08
C ILE A 423 -30.06 -5.00 16.08
N ASP A 424 -31.22 -5.16 15.47
CA ASP A 424 -31.42 -6.06 14.34
C ASP A 424 -31.95 -5.28 13.14
N ASN A 425 -31.09 -4.42 12.59
CA ASN A 425 -31.39 -3.63 11.40
C ASN A 425 -30.30 -3.80 10.35
N SER A 426 -30.55 -4.65 9.37
CA SER A 426 -29.65 -4.93 8.25
C SER A 426 -29.86 -4.01 7.03
N GLN A 427 -30.65 -2.94 7.15
CA GLN A 427 -30.79 -1.96 6.09
C GLN A 427 -29.46 -1.25 5.80
N PRO A 428 -29.17 -0.86 4.54
CA PRO A 428 -27.95 -0.13 4.20
C PRO A 428 -27.81 1.14 5.04
N ALA A 429 -26.62 1.39 5.60
CA ALA A 429 -26.39 2.57 6.45
C ALA A 429 -26.55 3.90 5.68
N ALA A 430 -26.38 3.88 4.35
CA ALA A 430 -26.67 5.01 3.47
C ALA A 430 -28.10 5.56 3.63
N ALA A 431 -29.08 4.74 4.03
CA ALA A 431 -30.46 5.16 4.24
C ALA A 431 -30.66 6.12 5.44
N LEU A 432 -29.64 6.27 6.29
CA LEU A 432 -29.60 7.26 7.38
C LEU A 432 -29.45 8.70 6.87
N PHE A 433 -29.16 8.88 5.58
CA PHE A 433 -28.92 10.17 4.95
C PHE A 433 -29.92 10.39 3.80
N ASP A 434 -30.53 11.57 3.76
CA ASP A 434 -31.44 12.00 2.70
C ASP A 434 -30.64 12.40 1.44
N TYR A 435 -29.47 13.01 1.60
CA TYR A 435 -28.60 13.49 0.50
C TYR A 435 -27.25 12.76 0.42
N PHE A 436 -27.24 11.44 0.67
CA PHE A 436 -26.01 10.65 0.80
C PHE A 436 -25.01 10.82 -0.35
N GLN A 437 -25.48 10.67 -1.60
CA GLN A 437 -24.62 10.72 -2.79
C GLN A 437 -23.95 12.09 -2.98
N GLU A 438 -24.65 13.16 -2.61
CA GLU A 438 -24.13 14.52 -2.70
C GLU A 438 -23.01 14.75 -1.67
N TYR A 439 -23.18 14.24 -0.44
CA TYR A 439 -22.09 14.28 0.54
C TYR A 439 -20.87 13.46 0.11
N CYS A 440 -21.07 12.30 -0.53
CA CYS A 440 -19.96 11.50 -1.05
C CYS A 440 -19.14 12.25 -2.10
N ARG A 441 -19.82 12.98 -3.01
CA ARG A 441 -19.18 13.84 -4.01
C ARG A 441 -18.43 15.01 -3.37
N GLN A 442 -19.04 15.70 -2.41
CA GLN A 442 -18.40 16.80 -1.68
C GLN A 442 -17.18 16.33 -0.88
N ALA A 443 -17.28 15.19 -0.20
CA ALA A 443 -16.17 14.58 0.52
C ALA A 443 -15.03 14.15 -0.40
N THR A 444 -15.36 13.62 -1.58
CA THR A 444 -14.39 13.24 -2.61
C THR A 444 -13.68 14.47 -3.19
N ALA A 445 -14.42 15.55 -3.50
CA ALA A 445 -13.85 16.80 -3.96
C ALA A 445 -12.92 17.45 -2.91
N ALA A 446 -13.33 17.50 -1.65
CA ALA A 446 -12.51 18.00 -0.56
C ALA A 446 -11.26 17.14 -0.33
N TYR A 447 -11.35 15.83 -0.54
CA TYR A 447 -10.21 14.93 -0.53
C TYR A 447 -9.20 15.29 -1.63
N TYR A 448 -9.64 15.56 -2.86
CA TYR A 448 -8.76 16.02 -3.95
C TYR A 448 -8.16 17.40 -3.69
N GLN A 449 -8.93 18.35 -3.17
CA GLN A 449 -8.42 19.67 -2.78
C GLN A 449 -7.32 19.55 -1.72
N ARG A 450 -7.46 18.62 -0.76
CA ARG A 450 -6.45 18.35 0.26
C ARG A 450 -5.14 17.81 -0.34
N LEU A 451 -5.22 17.10 -1.47
CA LEU A 451 -4.07 16.65 -2.25
C LEU A 451 -3.46 17.78 -3.11
N GLY A 452 -4.07 18.97 -3.13
CA GLY A 452 -3.62 20.11 -3.91
C GLY A 452 -4.11 20.09 -5.36
N LEU A 453 -5.13 19.29 -5.67
CA LEU A 453 -5.72 19.20 -7.01
C LEU A 453 -6.85 20.24 -7.16
N ASP A 454 -6.86 20.95 -8.28
CA ASP A 454 -7.94 21.90 -8.61
C ASP A 454 -9.09 21.17 -9.30
N VAL A 455 -10.11 20.83 -8.52
CA VAL A 455 -11.30 20.07 -8.96
C VAL A 455 -12.09 20.79 -10.05
N SER A 456 -11.95 22.12 -10.20
CA SER A 456 -12.68 22.89 -11.22
C SER A 456 -12.16 22.66 -12.65
N ILE A 457 -10.95 22.12 -12.80
CA ILE A 457 -10.26 21.92 -14.08
C ILE A 457 -10.32 20.43 -14.53
N ILE A 458 -10.85 19.55 -13.68
CA ILE A 458 -10.73 18.09 -13.82
C ILE A 458 -12.06 17.47 -14.27
N GLN A 459 -12.03 16.53 -15.22
CA GLN A 459 -13.22 15.76 -15.57
C GLN A 459 -13.48 14.70 -14.50
N LEU A 460 -14.58 14.86 -13.75
CA LEU A 460 -15.04 13.86 -12.80
C LEU A 460 -15.87 12.80 -13.54
N ARG A 461 -15.44 11.54 -13.50
CA ARG A 461 -16.17 10.39 -14.08
C ARG A 461 -17.15 9.82 -13.05
N GLU A 462 -18.39 9.59 -13.48
CA GLU A 462 -19.40 8.83 -12.71
C GLU A 462 -18.91 7.40 -12.49
N THR A 463 -19.12 6.88 -11.27
CA THR A 463 -18.67 5.56 -10.83
C THR A 463 -19.31 4.41 -11.62
N SER A 464 -20.45 4.65 -12.27
CA SER A 464 -21.13 3.70 -13.16
C SER A 464 -20.37 3.47 -14.48
N HIS A 465 -19.57 4.44 -14.92
CA HIS A 465 -18.74 4.36 -16.13
C HIS A 465 -17.26 4.06 -15.83
N ALA A 466 -16.84 4.22 -14.58
CA ALA A 466 -15.54 3.80 -14.10
C ALA A 466 -15.65 2.43 -13.43
N ALA A 467 -15.78 1.39 -14.24
CA ALA A 467 -15.67 0.03 -13.73
C ALA A 467 -14.34 -0.12 -12.97
N LEU A 468 -14.41 -0.63 -11.74
CA LEU A 468 -13.26 -1.16 -11.04
C LEU A 468 -12.63 -2.24 -11.96
N PRO A 469 -11.42 -2.04 -12.49
CA PRO A 469 -10.94 -2.66 -13.72
C PRO A 469 -10.30 -4.03 -13.47
N GLU A 470 -10.82 -4.79 -12.51
CA GLU A 470 -10.40 -6.17 -12.30
C GLU A 470 -11.37 -7.17 -12.95
N HIS A 471 -12.61 -6.73 -13.26
CA HIS A 471 -13.60 -7.58 -13.96
C HIS A 471 -13.98 -7.10 -15.37
N GLU A 472 -13.80 -5.83 -15.76
CA GLU A 472 -13.94 -5.50 -17.19
C GLU A 472 -12.74 -5.98 -18.03
N ARG A 473 -11.57 -6.13 -17.39
CA ARG A 473 -10.49 -6.95 -17.95
C ARG A 473 -10.91 -8.40 -18.19
N SER A 474 -11.97 -8.95 -17.56
CA SER A 474 -12.41 -10.33 -17.78
C SER A 474 -13.34 -10.48 -19.00
N SER A 475 -14.05 -9.41 -19.40
CA SER A 475 -14.78 -9.35 -20.68
C SER A 475 -13.80 -9.29 -21.86
N ASP A 476 -12.80 -8.41 -21.75
CA ASP A 476 -11.78 -8.20 -22.78
C ASP A 476 -10.74 -9.33 -22.81
N ALA A 477 -10.31 -9.84 -21.66
CA ALA A 477 -9.52 -11.07 -21.59
C ALA A 477 -10.30 -12.30 -22.09
N SER A 478 -11.63 -12.23 -22.28
CA SER A 478 -12.38 -13.35 -22.83
C SER A 478 -11.98 -13.63 -24.28
N SER A 479 -11.73 -12.62 -25.12
CA SER A 479 -11.34 -12.82 -26.52
C SER A 479 -9.93 -13.37 -26.62
N LEU A 480 -8.98 -12.76 -25.92
CA LEU A 480 -7.59 -13.20 -25.93
C LEU A 480 -7.43 -14.60 -25.32
N THR A 481 -8.08 -14.87 -24.18
CA THR A 481 -8.08 -16.20 -23.54
C THR A 481 -8.78 -17.24 -24.41
N LYS A 482 -9.90 -16.90 -25.08
CA LYS A 482 -10.53 -17.81 -26.05
C LYS A 482 -9.62 -18.08 -27.24
N TRP A 483 -8.97 -17.04 -27.76
CA TRP A 483 -8.06 -17.15 -28.89
C TRP A 483 -6.84 -17.99 -28.51
N THR A 484 -6.25 -17.83 -27.33
CA THR A 484 -5.16 -18.70 -26.85
C THR A 484 -5.62 -20.04 -26.27
N LEU A 485 -6.86 -20.45 -26.50
CA LEU A 485 -7.41 -21.74 -26.05
C LEU A 485 -7.31 -21.95 -24.52
N GLY A 486 -7.42 -20.87 -23.74
CA GLY A 486 -7.35 -20.89 -22.28
C GLY A 486 -5.94 -20.80 -21.70
N GLN A 487 -4.91 -20.64 -22.53
CA GLN A 487 -3.50 -20.68 -22.13
C GLN A 487 -2.91 -19.31 -21.80
N TRP A 488 -3.72 -18.24 -21.88
CA TRP A 488 -3.24 -16.86 -21.73
C TRP A 488 -2.49 -16.63 -20.41
N CYS A 489 -1.30 -16.02 -20.49
CA CYS A 489 -0.54 -15.50 -19.36
C CYS A 489 0.00 -14.11 -19.73
N GLU A 490 0.09 -13.20 -18.74
CA GLU A 490 0.56 -11.83 -18.99
C GLU A 490 2.04 -11.78 -19.40
N LEU A 491 2.87 -12.69 -18.88
CA LEU A 491 4.31 -12.75 -19.08
C LEU A 491 4.82 -14.20 -19.06
N PRO A 492 5.90 -14.51 -19.81
CA PRO A 492 6.55 -13.65 -20.78
C PRO A 492 5.69 -13.44 -22.04
N TRP A 493 5.96 -12.36 -22.81
CA TRP A 493 5.29 -12.16 -24.10
C TRP A 493 5.77 -13.19 -25.11
N LEU A 494 4.86 -13.65 -25.97
CA LEU A 494 5.22 -14.61 -27.02
C LEU A 494 6.10 -13.91 -28.08
N PRO A 495 7.14 -14.59 -28.60
CA PRO A 495 8.07 -14.08 -29.62
C PRO A 495 7.42 -14.13 -31.00
N LEU A 496 6.25 -13.52 -31.16
CA LEU A 496 5.47 -13.55 -32.42
C LEU A 496 6.17 -12.83 -33.58
N HIS A 497 7.29 -12.16 -33.32
CA HIS A 497 8.11 -11.46 -34.32
C HIS A 497 9.04 -12.42 -35.09
N GLU A 498 9.36 -13.59 -34.53
CA GLU A 498 10.22 -14.56 -35.20
C GLU A 498 9.53 -15.13 -36.46
N PRO A 499 10.27 -15.31 -37.57
CA PRO A 499 9.72 -15.84 -38.80
C PRO A 499 9.32 -17.31 -38.62
N VAL A 500 8.26 -17.70 -39.33
CA VAL A 500 7.55 -19.00 -39.19
C VAL A 500 8.38 -20.24 -39.65
N GLU A 501 9.68 -20.17 -39.91
CA GLU A 501 10.39 -21.21 -40.68
C GLU A 501 11.02 -22.40 -39.90
N ARG A 502 10.56 -23.61 -40.29
CA ARG A 502 11.20 -24.95 -40.43
C ARG A 502 11.03 -26.10 -39.42
N ALA A 503 10.32 -25.97 -38.30
CA ALA A 503 10.14 -27.13 -37.38
C ALA A 503 8.81 -27.90 -37.54
N LEU A 504 7.74 -27.24 -37.98
CA LEU A 504 6.45 -27.87 -38.24
C LEU A 504 6.06 -27.52 -39.68
N GLY A 505 5.85 -28.55 -40.53
CA GLY A 505 5.53 -28.40 -41.95
C GLY A 505 4.32 -27.50 -42.20
N SER A 506 3.99 -27.25 -43.47
CA SER A 506 2.82 -26.44 -43.87
C SER A 506 1.50 -27.08 -43.42
N LEU A 507 1.18 -26.94 -42.13
CA LEU A 507 -0.11 -27.32 -41.55
C LEU A 507 -1.16 -26.39 -42.15
N ASP A 508 -2.27 -26.94 -42.62
CA ASP A 508 -3.42 -26.11 -42.96
C ASP A 508 -3.98 -25.42 -41.69
N TRP A 509 -4.86 -24.43 -41.89
CA TRP A 509 -5.35 -23.61 -40.78
C TRP A 509 -6.06 -24.45 -39.69
N ALA A 510 -6.83 -25.47 -40.07
CA ALA A 510 -7.51 -26.35 -39.13
C ALA A 510 -6.52 -27.23 -38.35
N SER A 511 -5.56 -27.84 -39.04
CA SER A 511 -4.51 -28.68 -38.44
C SER A 511 -3.60 -27.89 -37.49
N ASN A 512 -3.32 -26.61 -37.79
CA ASN A 512 -2.59 -25.72 -36.89
C ASN A 512 -3.34 -25.52 -35.55
N ILE A 513 -4.65 -25.29 -35.59
CA ILE A 513 -5.47 -25.13 -34.37
C ILE A 513 -5.59 -26.46 -33.61
N ASP A 514 -5.71 -27.58 -34.32
CA ASP A 514 -5.76 -28.91 -33.70
C ASP A 514 -4.44 -29.26 -33.01
N GLU A 515 -3.30 -28.86 -33.58
CA GLU A 515 -1.98 -29.02 -32.96
C GLU A 515 -1.84 -28.17 -31.69
N LEU A 516 -2.28 -26.90 -31.72
CA LEU A 516 -2.35 -26.04 -30.53
C LEU A 516 -3.23 -26.65 -29.42
N ARG A 517 -4.32 -27.32 -29.79
CA ARG A 517 -5.20 -28.00 -28.84
C ARG A 517 -4.55 -29.26 -28.27
N ARG A 518 -3.89 -30.06 -29.11
CA ARG A 518 -3.16 -31.28 -28.71
C ARG A 518 -2.08 -30.97 -27.69
N ARG A 519 -1.34 -29.86 -27.87
CA ARG A 519 -0.26 -29.40 -26.99
C ARG A 519 -0.73 -28.49 -25.85
N SER A 520 -2.03 -28.29 -25.67
CA SER A 520 -2.54 -27.25 -24.77
C SER A 520 -2.06 -27.35 -23.32
N THR A 521 -1.98 -28.56 -22.78
CA THR A 521 -1.54 -28.79 -21.39
C THR A 521 -0.04 -28.50 -21.24
N GLU A 522 0.77 -28.90 -22.23
CA GLU A 522 2.21 -28.67 -22.26
C GLU A 522 2.54 -27.18 -22.42
N ILE A 523 1.84 -26.49 -23.33
CA ILE A 523 2.01 -25.05 -23.52
C ILE A 523 1.60 -24.30 -22.26
N GLY A 524 0.45 -24.63 -21.66
CA GLY A 524 -0.02 -24.01 -20.43
C GLY A 524 0.95 -24.19 -19.25
N SER A 525 1.47 -25.40 -19.04
CA SER A 525 2.43 -25.65 -17.95
C SER A 525 3.78 -24.98 -18.19
N SER A 526 4.28 -24.97 -19.44
CA SER A 526 5.52 -24.31 -19.82
C SER A 526 5.41 -22.79 -19.71
N TRP A 527 4.28 -22.20 -20.11
CA TRP A 527 4.05 -20.76 -19.98
C TRP A 527 3.98 -20.34 -18.49
N GLN A 528 3.31 -21.12 -17.64
CA GLN A 528 3.32 -20.90 -16.19
C GLN A 528 4.73 -21.05 -15.59
N GLN A 529 5.52 -22.00 -16.06
CA GLN A 529 6.91 -22.16 -15.61
C GLN A 529 7.77 -20.96 -16.05
N ALA A 530 7.64 -20.52 -17.30
CA ALA A 530 8.31 -19.32 -17.79
C ALA A 530 7.86 -18.05 -17.03
N GLN A 531 6.61 -17.97 -16.59
CA GLN A 531 6.14 -16.90 -15.72
C GLN A 531 6.87 -16.90 -14.36
N LYS A 532 7.13 -18.08 -13.78
CA LYS A 532 7.96 -18.21 -12.57
C LYS A 532 9.41 -17.80 -12.85
N GLU A 533 9.97 -18.17 -14.00
CA GLU A 533 11.30 -17.72 -14.43
C GLU A 533 11.39 -16.19 -14.53
N VAL A 534 10.38 -15.52 -15.09
CA VAL A 534 10.31 -14.04 -15.14
C VAL A 534 10.33 -13.42 -13.73
N GLN A 535 9.69 -14.07 -12.75
CA GLN A 535 9.72 -13.63 -11.35
C GLN A 535 11.09 -13.86 -10.70
N ARG A 536 11.72 -15.01 -10.96
CA ARG A 536 13.05 -15.38 -10.44
C ARG A 536 14.19 -14.56 -11.05
N ARG A 537 14.06 -14.15 -12.32
CA ARG A 537 15.08 -13.41 -13.07
C ARG A 537 15.71 -12.25 -12.30
N VAL A 538 14.87 -11.45 -11.64
CA VAL A 538 15.32 -10.27 -10.86
C VAL A 538 16.17 -10.67 -9.66
N MET A 539 15.76 -11.74 -8.99
CA MET A 539 16.51 -12.26 -7.84
C MET A 539 17.87 -12.77 -8.30
N LEU A 540 17.90 -13.55 -9.39
CA LEU A 540 19.12 -14.10 -9.94
C LEU A 540 20.09 -12.99 -10.41
N ALA A 541 19.58 -11.94 -11.07
CA ALA A 541 20.36 -10.77 -11.45
C ALA A 541 20.97 -10.05 -10.22
N CYS A 542 20.20 -9.91 -9.15
CA CYS A 542 20.70 -9.32 -7.90
C CYS A 542 21.83 -10.17 -7.29
N CYS A 543 21.66 -11.50 -7.30
CA CYS A 543 22.66 -12.45 -6.83
C CYS A 543 23.95 -12.42 -7.65
N GLU A 544 23.86 -12.34 -8.97
CA GLU A 544 25.02 -12.20 -9.87
C GLU A 544 25.83 -10.95 -9.55
N GLU A 545 25.18 -9.78 -9.49
CA GLU A 545 25.83 -8.50 -9.20
C GLU A 545 26.46 -8.48 -7.81
N LEU A 546 25.78 -9.02 -6.79
CA LEU A 546 26.34 -9.12 -5.44
C LEU A 546 27.54 -10.08 -5.38
N ALA A 547 27.52 -11.16 -6.17
CA ALA A 547 28.64 -12.09 -6.27
C ALA A 547 29.84 -11.46 -6.99
N ALA A 548 29.60 -10.76 -8.09
CA ALA A 548 30.61 -10.04 -8.87
C ALA A 548 31.34 -8.98 -8.03
N HIS A 549 30.65 -8.36 -7.07
CA HIS A 549 31.21 -7.39 -6.15
C HIS A 549 31.72 -7.97 -4.82
N HIS A 550 31.75 -9.30 -4.67
CA HIS A 550 32.18 -10.01 -3.44
C HIS A 550 31.41 -9.63 -2.16
N ILE A 551 30.15 -9.18 -2.29
CA ILE A 551 29.30 -8.73 -1.17
C ILE A 551 28.54 -9.92 -0.53
N THR A 552 28.40 -11.03 -1.25
CA THR A 552 27.65 -12.23 -0.82
C THR A 552 28.10 -12.78 0.54
N HIS A 553 29.40 -12.75 0.85
CA HIS A 553 29.96 -13.20 2.14
C HIS A 553 29.63 -12.29 3.33
N GLN A 554 29.27 -11.03 3.10
CA GLN A 554 28.89 -10.10 4.17
C GLN A 554 27.42 -10.25 4.58
N ILE A 555 26.61 -10.89 3.73
CA ILE A 555 25.16 -11.04 3.92
C ILE A 555 24.82 -12.38 4.62
N HIS A 556 25.70 -13.40 4.56
CA HIS A 556 25.50 -14.69 5.24
C HIS A 556 26.68 -15.11 6.13
N GLY A 557 26.34 -15.63 7.32
CA GLY A 557 27.23 -16.41 8.18
C GLY A 557 27.13 -17.93 7.97
N THR A 558 26.77 -18.42 6.78
CA THR A 558 26.71 -19.86 6.46
C THR A 558 27.33 -20.18 5.09
N GLU A 559 27.93 -21.36 4.98
CA GLU A 559 29.07 -21.67 4.10
C GLU A 559 28.81 -22.00 2.62
N THR A 560 27.60 -21.98 2.05
CA THR A 560 27.44 -22.45 0.64
C THR A 560 26.41 -21.69 -0.19
N PHE A 561 26.76 -20.46 -0.63
CA PHE A 561 26.15 -19.86 -1.82
C PHE A 561 26.86 -20.42 -3.07
N ASN A 562 26.19 -21.27 -3.85
CA ASN A 562 26.72 -21.80 -5.12
C ASN A 562 26.39 -20.83 -6.27
N ALA A 563 27.28 -19.87 -6.50
CA ALA A 563 27.09 -18.85 -7.53
C ALA A 563 26.92 -19.44 -8.94
N ASP A 564 27.68 -20.48 -9.29
CA ASP A 564 27.76 -21.01 -10.66
C ASP A 564 26.41 -21.58 -11.14
N HIS A 565 25.71 -22.33 -10.29
CA HIS A 565 24.39 -22.88 -10.63
C HIS A 565 23.35 -21.79 -10.93
N TYR A 566 23.31 -20.72 -10.12
CA TYR A 566 22.36 -19.62 -10.31
C TYR A 566 22.71 -18.73 -11.51
N LEU A 567 23.99 -18.60 -11.83
CA LEU A 567 24.45 -17.87 -13.01
C LEU A 567 24.05 -18.61 -14.29
N ASP A 568 24.13 -19.94 -14.32
CA ASP A 568 23.68 -20.72 -15.47
C ASP A 568 22.16 -20.67 -15.65
N GLU A 569 21.38 -20.76 -14.56
CA GLU A 569 19.92 -20.55 -14.61
C GLU A 569 19.59 -19.15 -15.13
N TYR A 570 20.26 -18.12 -14.62
CA TYR A 570 20.06 -16.74 -15.07
C TYR A 570 20.37 -16.57 -16.55
N ARG A 571 21.54 -17.06 -17.00
CA ARG A 571 21.95 -16.99 -18.41
C ARG A 571 20.95 -17.70 -19.32
N GLY A 572 20.44 -18.86 -18.93
CA GLY A 572 19.41 -19.59 -19.67
C GLY A 572 18.08 -18.81 -19.79
N ILE A 573 17.68 -18.08 -18.75
CA ILE A 573 16.50 -17.23 -18.77
C ILE A 573 16.71 -15.99 -19.67
N VAL A 574 17.87 -15.34 -19.55
CA VAL A 574 18.22 -14.13 -20.31
C VAL A 574 18.41 -14.44 -21.80
N SER A 575 19.06 -15.56 -22.12
CA SER A 575 19.27 -16.03 -23.51
C SER A 575 18.02 -16.66 -24.13
N TRP A 576 16.94 -16.79 -23.36
CA TRP A 576 15.68 -17.36 -23.82
C TRP A 576 15.77 -18.85 -24.21
N GLN A 577 16.69 -19.59 -23.58
CA GLN A 577 17.02 -21.00 -23.87
C GLN A 577 16.52 -21.99 -22.81
N SER A 578 15.74 -21.54 -21.82
CA SER A 578 15.16 -22.46 -20.84
C SER A 578 14.20 -23.47 -21.51
N PRO A 579 14.06 -24.70 -20.97
CA PRO A 579 13.16 -25.70 -21.54
C PRO A 579 11.72 -25.19 -21.72
N ALA A 580 11.24 -24.38 -20.77
CA ALA A 580 9.92 -23.77 -20.83
C ALA A 580 9.80 -22.74 -21.97
N ARG A 581 10.82 -21.89 -22.16
CA ARG A 581 10.84 -20.87 -23.22
C ARG A 581 10.99 -21.48 -24.62
N LEU A 582 11.74 -22.57 -24.77
CA LEU A 582 11.81 -23.30 -26.04
C LEU A 582 10.44 -23.82 -26.51
N VAL A 583 9.66 -24.40 -25.60
CA VAL A 583 8.27 -24.82 -25.89
C VAL A 583 7.40 -23.60 -26.25
N MET A 584 7.61 -22.47 -25.59
CA MET A 584 6.90 -21.23 -25.93
C MET A 584 7.28 -20.67 -27.29
N SER A 585 8.53 -20.78 -27.73
CA SER A 585 8.96 -20.39 -29.09
C SER A 585 8.22 -21.21 -30.14
N GLU A 586 8.12 -22.52 -29.94
CA GLU A 586 7.38 -23.40 -30.83
C GLU A 586 5.88 -23.07 -30.86
N ALA A 587 5.28 -22.81 -29.69
CA ALA A 587 3.89 -22.40 -29.59
C ALA A 587 3.64 -21.04 -30.27
N ALA A 588 4.58 -20.10 -30.13
CA ALA A 588 4.50 -18.79 -30.76
C ALA A 588 4.51 -18.88 -32.29
N ALA A 589 5.27 -19.80 -32.88
CA ALA A 589 5.23 -20.06 -34.31
C ALA A 589 3.83 -20.51 -34.79
N LEU A 590 3.17 -21.38 -34.01
CA LEU A 590 1.79 -21.83 -34.32
C LEU A 590 0.78 -20.68 -34.17
N PHE A 591 0.86 -19.90 -33.09
CA PHE A 591 0.01 -18.70 -32.91
C PHE A 591 0.25 -17.66 -34.01
N ARG A 592 1.50 -17.48 -34.43
CA ARG A 592 1.87 -16.58 -35.54
C ARG A 592 1.27 -17.05 -36.86
N GLN A 593 1.38 -18.34 -37.19
CA GLN A 593 0.74 -18.93 -38.37
C GLN A 593 -0.77 -18.67 -38.38
N ARG A 594 -1.43 -18.81 -37.22
CA ARG A 594 -2.87 -18.55 -37.09
C ARG A 594 -3.23 -17.09 -37.39
N ILE A 595 -2.42 -16.12 -36.94
CA ILE A 595 -2.60 -14.70 -37.30
C ILE A 595 -2.41 -14.51 -38.80
N GLU A 596 -1.38 -15.12 -39.40
CA GLU A 596 -1.11 -15.00 -40.84
C GLU A 596 -2.20 -15.60 -41.72
N TYR A 597 -2.82 -16.71 -41.29
CA TYR A 597 -3.99 -17.27 -41.98
C TYR A 597 -5.19 -16.32 -41.93
N ALA A 598 -5.49 -15.75 -40.77
CA ALA A 598 -6.55 -14.75 -40.65
C ALA A 598 -6.27 -13.52 -41.54
N LEU A 599 -5.03 -13.02 -41.55
CA LEU A 599 -4.63 -11.89 -42.41
C LEU A 599 -4.69 -12.22 -43.91
N LYS A 600 -4.54 -13.47 -44.35
CA LYS A 600 -4.69 -13.83 -45.78
C LYS A 600 -6.14 -13.73 -46.26
N THR A 601 -7.12 -13.72 -45.34
CA THR A 601 -8.54 -13.59 -45.71
C THR A 601 -8.97 -12.13 -45.83
N CYS A 602 -9.79 -11.83 -46.85
CA CYS A 602 -10.37 -10.49 -47.03
C CYS A 602 -11.64 -10.36 -46.18
N HIS A 603 -11.49 -9.86 -44.95
CA HIS A 603 -12.59 -9.60 -44.01
C HIS A 603 -12.71 -8.10 -43.67
N LEU A 604 -13.88 -7.66 -43.18
CA LEU A 604 -14.08 -6.28 -42.72
C LEU A 604 -13.00 -5.91 -41.69
N GLY A 605 -12.38 -4.73 -41.85
CA GLY A 605 -11.32 -4.26 -40.96
C GLY A 605 -9.91 -4.81 -41.24
N HIS A 606 -9.70 -5.53 -42.34
CA HIS A 606 -8.40 -6.13 -42.71
C HIS A 606 -7.20 -5.16 -42.67
N ALA A 607 -7.35 -3.94 -43.20
CA ALA A 607 -6.27 -2.95 -43.20
C ALA A 607 -5.80 -2.60 -41.77
N ARG A 608 -6.77 -2.33 -40.87
CA ARG A 608 -6.50 -2.06 -39.45
C ARG A 608 -5.90 -3.27 -38.73
N ALA A 609 -6.36 -4.49 -39.04
CA ALA A 609 -5.80 -5.71 -38.47
C ALA A 609 -4.33 -5.93 -38.88
N ARG A 610 -3.96 -5.55 -40.11
CA ARG A 610 -2.57 -5.62 -40.58
C ARG A 610 -1.66 -4.66 -39.82
N GLU A 611 -2.13 -3.43 -39.57
CA GLU A 611 -1.40 -2.45 -38.75
C GLU A 611 -1.26 -2.92 -37.30
N LEU A 612 -2.33 -3.46 -36.69
CA LEU A 612 -2.29 -4.03 -35.34
C LEU A 612 -1.30 -5.21 -35.24
N ALA A 613 -1.29 -6.09 -36.23
CA ALA A 613 -0.33 -7.20 -36.28
C ALA A 613 1.11 -6.69 -36.39
N GLN A 614 1.39 -5.71 -37.25
CA GLN A 614 2.72 -5.10 -37.35
C GLN A 614 3.16 -4.46 -36.03
N ALA A 615 2.28 -3.72 -35.35
CA ALA A 615 2.58 -3.12 -34.05
C ALA A 615 2.80 -4.19 -32.95
N LEU A 616 2.02 -5.28 -32.96
CA LEU A 616 2.19 -6.40 -32.03
C LEU A 616 3.56 -7.07 -32.23
N PHE A 617 3.94 -7.35 -33.47
CA PHE A 617 5.23 -7.98 -33.75
C PHE A 617 6.40 -7.09 -33.36
N ALA A 618 6.32 -5.79 -33.64
CA ALA A 618 7.32 -4.83 -33.18
C ALA A 618 7.40 -4.78 -31.64
N LEU A 619 6.28 -4.84 -30.91
CA LEU A 619 6.29 -4.93 -29.45
C LEU A 619 6.93 -6.24 -28.94
N CYS A 620 6.66 -7.36 -29.61
CA CYS A 620 7.29 -8.64 -29.29
C CYS A 620 8.80 -8.61 -29.54
N GLU A 621 9.28 -7.88 -30.56
CA GLU A 621 10.70 -7.65 -30.82
C GLU A 621 11.36 -6.79 -29.73
N LEU A 622 10.62 -5.82 -29.18
CA LEU A 622 11.08 -4.98 -28.06
C LEU A 622 11.00 -5.68 -26.69
N TYR A 623 10.38 -6.87 -26.60
CA TYR A 623 10.15 -7.56 -25.34
C TYR A 623 11.44 -7.85 -24.53
N PRO A 624 12.57 -8.31 -25.11
CA PRO A 624 13.78 -8.54 -24.34
C PRO A 624 14.29 -7.27 -23.64
N SER A 625 14.24 -6.12 -24.32
CA SER A 625 14.60 -4.82 -23.76
C SER A 625 13.60 -4.37 -22.67
N TYR A 626 12.31 -4.66 -22.85
CA TYR A 626 11.30 -4.44 -21.81
C TYR A 626 11.53 -5.33 -20.57
N GLU A 627 11.88 -6.61 -20.75
CA GLU A 627 12.20 -7.53 -19.64
C GLU A 627 13.45 -7.03 -18.88
N ARG A 628 14.48 -6.56 -19.59
CA ARG A 628 15.68 -5.95 -19.01
C ARG A 628 15.40 -4.63 -18.28
N LEU A 629 14.49 -3.81 -18.77
CA LEU A 629 14.06 -2.58 -18.10
C LEU A 629 13.33 -2.89 -16.79
N ARG A 630 12.46 -3.91 -16.77
CA ARG A 630 11.77 -4.35 -15.54
C ARG A 630 12.74 -4.87 -14.49
N GLU A 631 13.75 -5.60 -14.93
CA GLU A 631 14.85 -6.05 -14.08
C GLU A 631 15.59 -4.85 -13.47
N ALA A 632 16.04 -3.88 -14.29
CA ALA A 632 16.69 -2.66 -13.83
C ALA A 632 15.84 -1.90 -12.81
N HIS A 633 14.54 -1.73 -13.09
CA HIS A 633 13.60 -1.02 -12.23
C HIS A 633 13.48 -1.66 -10.84
N LYS A 634 13.46 -3.00 -10.78
CA LYS A 634 13.40 -3.73 -9.51
C LYS A 634 14.73 -3.73 -8.78
N LEU A 635 15.86 -3.85 -9.49
CA LEU A 635 17.20 -3.74 -8.89
C LEU A 635 17.42 -2.39 -8.21
N VAL A 636 16.96 -1.29 -8.81
CA VAL A 636 16.96 0.03 -8.16
C VAL A 636 16.25 0.00 -6.81
N LYS A 637 15.08 -0.67 -6.72
CA LYS A 637 14.32 -0.78 -5.47
C LYS A 637 15.06 -1.60 -4.42
N GLU A 638 15.64 -2.73 -4.81
CA GLU A 638 16.38 -3.62 -3.91
C GLU A 638 17.65 -2.94 -3.38
N TYR A 639 18.49 -2.37 -4.25
CA TYR A 639 19.72 -1.71 -3.83
C TYR A 639 19.47 -0.42 -3.05
N ASN A 640 18.42 0.34 -3.34
CA ASN A 640 18.03 1.46 -2.49
C ASN A 640 17.60 1.00 -1.09
N SER A 641 16.94 -0.15 -0.99
CA SER A 641 16.55 -0.72 0.29
C SER A 641 17.77 -1.19 1.08
N LEU A 642 18.73 -1.84 0.44
CA LEU A 642 20.01 -2.25 1.05
C LEU A 642 20.90 -1.05 1.42
N SER A 643 20.97 -0.02 0.58
CA SER A 643 21.74 1.20 0.84
C SER A 643 21.23 1.95 2.09
N ARG A 644 19.90 1.97 2.31
CA ARG A 644 19.29 2.54 3.53
C ARG A 644 19.74 1.85 4.82
N LEU A 645 20.17 0.59 4.73
CA LEU A 645 20.67 -0.19 5.87
C LEU A 645 22.16 0.09 6.16
N GLN A 646 22.82 0.95 5.38
CA GLN A 646 24.23 1.35 5.53
C GLN A 646 25.20 0.16 5.60
N ILE A 647 24.91 -0.93 4.88
CA ILE A 647 25.68 -2.18 4.96
C ILE A 647 27.13 -1.97 4.49
N SER A 648 27.35 -1.25 3.38
CA SER A 648 28.69 -0.96 2.87
C SER A 648 28.71 0.23 1.89
N ARG A 649 29.91 0.72 1.54
CA ARG A 649 30.10 1.80 0.56
C ARG A 649 29.82 1.31 -0.86
N GLU A 650 30.09 0.05 -1.12
CA GLU A 650 29.92 -0.68 -2.38
C GLU A 650 28.42 -0.79 -2.72
N VAL A 651 27.55 -1.07 -1.73
CA VAL A 651 26.09 -1.10 -1.91
C VAL A 651 25.53 0.29 -2.30
N SER A 652 26.13 1.36 -1.77
CA SER A 652 25.74 2.72 -2.15
C SER A 652 26.12 3.05 -3.60
N GLN A 653 27.25 2.52 -4.09
CA GLN A 653 27.66 2.65 -5.48
C GLN A 653 26.76 1.83 -6.41
N LEU A 654 26.42 0.59 -6.03
CA LEU A 654 25.47 -0.25 -6.76
C LEU A 654 24.10 0.40 -6.92
N SER A 655 23.58 1.02 -5.85
CA SER A 655 22.32 1.78 -5.94
C SER A 655 22.39 2.92 -6.96
N HIS A 656 23.51 3.65 -6.99
CA HIS A 656 23.71 4.72 -7.98
C HIS A 656 23.83 4.18 -9.41
N TYR A 657 24.58 3.09 -9.61
CA TYR A 657 24.72 2.45 -10.93
C TYR A 657 23.39 1.90 -11.44
N ALA A 658 22.57 1.28 -10.59
CA ALA A 658 21.26 0.79 -10.99
C ALA A 658 20.32 1.91 -11.45
N LEU A 659 20.40 3.10 -10.84
CA LEU A 659 19.63 4.27 -11.31
C LEU A 659 20.08 4.75 -12.69
N LEU A 660 21.38 4.74 -12.96
CA LEU A 660 21.95 5.08 -14.27
C LEU A 660 21.56 4.04 -15.33
N ASP A 661 21.67 2.76 -14.99
CA ASP A 661 21.31 1.64 -15.85
C ASP A 661 19.83 1.68 -16.23
N PHE A 662 18.94 1.82 -15.24
CA PHE A 662 17.50 1.95 -15.49
C PHE A 662 17.19 3.13 -16.44
N ARG A 663 17.82 4.29 -16.24
CA ARG A 663 17.62 5.45 -17.12
C ARG A 663 18.10 5.16 -18.55
N SER A 664 19.28 4.54 -18.69
CA SER A 664 19.83 4.14 -19.98
C SER A 664 18.88 3.21 -20.73
N GLU A 665 18.44 2.13 -20.08
CA GLU A 665 17.54 1.15 -20.68
C GLU A 665 16.16 1.75 -21.00
N ALA A 666 15.63 2.63 -20.15
CA ALA A 666 14.36 3.31 -20.40
C ALA A 666 14.42 4.18 -21.66
N LEU A 667 15.50 4.98 -21.82
CA LEU A 667 15.66 5.87 -22.96
C LEU A 667 15.90 5.10 -24.27
N LYS A 668 16.72 4.03 -24.23
CA LYS A 668 16.93 3.14 -25.39
C LYS A 668 15.61 2.52 -25.84
N LEU A 669 14.85 1.96 -24.91
CA LEU A 669 13.57 1.33 -25.21
C LEU A 669 12.54 2.34 -25.73
N LEU A 670 12.48 3.54 -25.15
CA LEU A 670 11.58 4.61 -25.61
C LEU A 670 11.92 5.06 -27.04
N GLN A 671 13.21 5.23 -27.35
CA GLN A 671 13.67 5.58 -28.69
C GLN A 671 13.35 4.50 -29.73
N ALA A 672 13.37 3.23 -29.33
CA ALA A 672 12.96 2.14 -30.20
C ALA A 672 11.43 2.13 -30.39
N ALA A 673 10.66 2.35 -29.32
CA ALA A 673 9.20 2.41 -29.35
C ALA A 673 8.66 3.60 -30.18
N ASP A 674 9.41 4.68 -30.34
CA ASP A 674 9.07 5.80 -31.21
C ASP A 674 8.90 5.41 -32.67
N LYS A 675 9.62 4.37 -33.10
CA LYS A 675 9.62 3.88 -34.47
C LYS A 675 8.46 2.91 -34.75
N VAL A 676 7.65 2.59 -33.73
CA VAL A 676 6.54 1.64 -33.86
C VAL A 676 5.23 2.42 -34.03
N PRO A 677 4.71 2.57 -35.26
CA PRO A 677 3.46 3.28 -35.49
C PRO A 677 2.28 2.50 -34.91
N GLN A 678 1.28 3.21 -34.40
CA GLN A 678 0.06 2.62 -33.87
C GLN A 678 -1.12 3.61 -33.99
N GLN A 679 -2.34 3.10 -34.17
CA GLN A 679 -3.54 3.92 -34.37
C GLN A 679 -4.66 3.62 -33.35
N LEU A 680 -4.39 2.77 -32.36
CA LEU A 680 -5.40 2.32 -31.39
C LEU A 680 -5.50 3.26 -30.18
N LEU A 681 -4.36 3.74 -29.70
CA LEU A 681 -4.20 4.57 -28.51
C LEU A 681 -3.84 6.00 -28.91
N GLU A 682 -3.86 6.93 -27.96
CA GLU A 682 -3.46 8.32 -28.21
C GLU A 682 -1.96 8.43 -28.55
N GLY A 683 -1.63 9.17 -29.62
CA GLY A 683 -0.27 9.34 -30.13
C GLY A 683 0.03 8.47 -31.36
N GLU A 684 0.77 8.99 -32.33
CA GLU A 684 0.99 8.31 -33.64
C GLU A 684 1.91 7.08 -33.56
N SER A 685 2.61 6.90 -32.44
CA SER A 685 3.50 5.76 -32.19
C SER A 685 3.39 5.29 -30.74
N ILE A 686 3.90 4.08 -30.45
CA ILE A 686 3.95 3.54 -29.09
C ILE A 686 4.78 4.46 -28.20
N GLY A 687 5.93 4.94 -28.67
CA GLY A 687 6.75 5.91 -27.93
C GLY A 687 6.04 7.26 -27.71
N GLY A 688 5.25 7.71 -28.69
CA GLY A 688 4.36 8.86 -28.55
C GLY A 688 3.35 8.70 -27.43
N TYR A 689 2.63 7.56 -27.39
CA TYR A 689 1.72 7.22 -26.30
C TYR A 689 2.42 7.20 -24.94
N LEU A 690 3.59 6.55 -24.85
CA LEU A 690 4.34 6.45 -23.59
C LEU A 690 4.81 7.81 -23.06
N ARG A 691 5.13 8.77 -23.94
CA ARG A 691 5.45 10.14 -23.54
C ARG A 691 4.24 10.93 -23.08
N LEU A 692 3.05 10.67 -23.63
CA LEU A 692 1.82 11.25 -23.10
C LEU A 692 1.55 10.75 -21.67
N GLN A 693 1.81 9.47 -21.40
CA GLN A 693 1.68 8.88 -20.05
C GLN A 693 2.78 9.36 -19.07
N CYS A 694 3.94 9.75 -19.60
CA CYS A 694 5.10 10.19 -18.85
C CYS A 694 5.67 11.51 -19.43
N PRO A 695 4.97 12.65 -19.27
CA PRO A 695 5.32 13.92 -19.94
C PRO A 695 6.69 14.48 -19.53
N TYR A 696 7.24 14.00 -18.41
CA TYR A 696 8.55 14.38 -17.90
C TYR A 696 9.73 13.68 -18.61
N LEU A 697 9.48 12.78 -19.55
CA LEU A 697 10.52 12.06 -20.32
C LEU A 697 11.09 12.88 -21.49
N ASN A 698 10.63 14.11 -21.70
CA ASN A 698 11.01 14.95 -22.85
C ASN A 698 12.20 15.90 -22.59
N GLY A 699 12.91 15.79 -21.47
CA GLY A 699 13.98 16.74 -21.10
C GLY A 699 15.29 16.07 -20.70
N GLU A 700 16.35 16.38 -21.45
CA GLU A 700 17.73 16.11 -21.02
C GLU A 700 18.07 16.96 -19.78
N MET A 701 18.78 16.35 -18.81
CA MET A 701 19.24 16.91 -17.51
C MET A 701 18.34 16.70 -16.27
N VAL A 702 17.64 15.57 -16.16
CA VAL A 702 17.01 15.14 -14.89
C VAL A 702 17.94 14.21 -14.10
N ALA A 703 18.04 14.39 -12.78
CA ALA A 703 18.84 13.52 -11.91
C ALA A 703 18.33 12.06 -11.98
N PRO A 704 19.19 11.02 -11.94
CA PRO A 704 18.75 9.63 -12.13
C PRO A 704 17.63 9.16 -11.19
N LEU A 705 17.68 9.57 -9.92
CA LEU A 705 16.63 9.27 -8.94
C LEU A 705 15.29 9.94 -9.29
N GLU A 706 15.34 11.18 -9.76
CA GLU A 706 14.14 11.90 -10.16
C GLU A 706 13.55 11.33 -11.45
N PHE A 707 14.39 10.88 -12.38
CA PHE A 707 13.97 10.16 -13.59
C PHE A 707 13.22 8.88 -13.20
N TYR A 708 13.80 8.05 -12.33
CA TYR A 708 13.17 6.82 -11.81
C TYR A 708 11.78 7.12 -11.24
N GLN A 709 11.68 8.05 -10.28
CA GLN A 709 10.42 8.42 -9.62
C GLN A 709 9.34 8.99 -10.56
N LYS A 710 9.74 9.54 -11.71
CA LYS A 710 8.81 10.12 -12.69
C LYS A 710 8.43 9.13 -13.80
N SER A 711 9.09 7.98 -13.85
CA SER A 711 8.94 6.96 -14.90
C SER A 711 8.13 5.74 -14.48
N ASP A 712 7.49 5.76 -13.30
CA ASP A 712 6.75 4.63 -12.73
C ASP A 712 5.73 4.03 -13.70
N ALA A 713 5.05 4.86 -14.52
CA ALA A 713 4.05 4.40 -15.47
C ALA A 713 4.61 3.89 -16.81
N LEU A 714 5.93 3.97 -17.04
CA LEU A 714 6.53 3.54 -18.31
C LEU A 714 6.32 2.05 -18.55
N LEU A 715 6.61 1.22 -17.53
CA LEU A 715 6.46 -0.24 -17.62
C LEU A 715 4.98 -0.65 -17.78
N GLU A 716 4.09 0.00 -17.03
CA GLU A 716 2.64 -0.24 -17.11
C GLU A 716 2.09 0.19 -18.48
N GLY A 717 2.56 1.31 -19.02
CA GLY A 717 2.20 1.80 -20.34
C GLY A 717 2.59 0.81 -21.46
N PHE A 718 3.79 0.23 -21.39
CA PHE A 718 4.23 -0.80 -22.35
C PHE A 718 3.35 -2.05 -22.29
N ALA A 719 3.11 -2.56 -21.08
CA ALA A 719 2.21 -3.70 -20.88
C ALA A 719 0.80 -3.41 -21.42
N HIS A 720 0.28 -2.21 -21.14
CA HIS A 720 -1.02 -1.79 -21.61
C HIS A 720 -1.10 -1.77 -23.15
N CYS A 721 -0.09 -1.20 -23.83
CA CYS A 721 -0.04 -1.20 -25.29
C CYS A 721 -0.09 -2.61 -25.86
N TYR A 722 0.75 -3.51 -25.34
CA TYR A 722 0.78 -4.91 -25.76
C TYR A 722 -0.57 -5.60 -25.57
N HIS A 723 -1.17 -5.46 -24.39
CA HIS A 723 -2.47 -6.06 -24.09
C HIS A 723 -3.58 -5.55 -25.01
N GLN A 724 -3.68 -4.24 -25.22
CA GLN A 724 -4.75 -3.66 -26.04
C GLN A 724 -4.62 -4.04 -27.51
N ILE A 725 -3.40 -3.95 -28.06
CA ILE A 725 -3.14 -4.32 -29.46
C ILE A 725 -3.40 -5.80 -29.67
N PHE A 726 -2.91 -6.66 -28.78
CA PHE A 726 -3.10 -8.10 -28.91
C PHE A 726 -4.58 -8.47 -28.76
N ASN A 727 -5.29 -7.91 -27.79
CA ASN A 727 -6.70 -8.23 -27.61
C ASN A 727 -7.56 -7.78 -28.80
N ALA A 728 -7.33 -6.56 -29.33
CA ALA A 728 -8.02 -6.08 -30.52
C ALA A 728 -7.77 -6.99 -31.74
N LEU A 729 -6.52 -7.44 -31.92
CA LEU A 729 -6.15 -8.36 -32.98
C LEU A 729 -6.79 -9.75 -32.79
N SER A 730 -6.75 -10.32 -31.58
CA SER A 730 -7.36 -11.61 -31.27
C SER A 730 -8.87 -11.61 -31.46
N THR A 731 -9.53 -10.50 -31.13
CA THR A 731 -10.96 -10.31 -31.35
C THR A 731 -11.29 -10.34 -32.84
N TRP A 732 -10.49 -9.64 -33.65
CA TRP A 732 -10.63 -9.69 -35.10
C TRP A 732 -10.36 -11.09 -35.65
N CYS A 733 -9.27 -11.77 -35.25
CA CYS A 733 -8.97 -13.13 -35.68
C CYS A 733 -10.11 -14.12 -35.37
N LEU A 734 -10.71 -14.05 -34.18
CA LEU A 734 -11.88 -14.88 -33.83
C LEU A 734 -13.08 -14.60 -34.74
N SER A 735 -13.31 -13.34 -35.13
CA SER A 735 -14.41 -12.98 -36.04
C SER A 735 -14.21 -13.56 -37.45
N VAL A 736 -12.97 -13.55 -37.94
CA VAL A 736 -12.60 -14.15 -39.22
C VAL A 736 -12.75 -15.67 -39.17
N GLU A 737 -12.26 -16.30 -38.10
CA GLU A 737 -12.36 -17.76 -37.92
C GLU A 737 -13.81 -18.22 -37.90
N ALA A 738 -14.70 -17.47 -37.23
CA ALA A 738 -16.13 -17.72 -37.24
C ALA A 738 -16.74 -17.59 -38.65
N ALA A 739 -16.35 -16.56 -39.42
CA ALA A 739 -16.82 -16.35 -40.79
C ALA A 739 -16.33 -17.45 -41.76
N CYS A 740 -15.13 -17.98 -41.56
CA CYS A 740 -14.55 -19.07 -42.35
C CYS A 740 -14.97 -20.48 -41.86
N LEU A 741 -15.91 -20.59 -40.91
CA LEU A 741 -16.37 -21.84 -40.31
C LEU A 741 -15.25 -22.68 -39.68
N ILE A 742 -14.15 -22.05 -39.27
CA ILE A 742 -13.07 -22.68 -38.53
C ILE A 742 -13.54 -22.86 -37.09
N ARG A 743 -13.75 -24.10 -36.66
CA ARG A 743 -14.28 -24.41 -35.31
C ARG A 743 -13.26 -24.06 -34.23
N THR A 744 -13.47 -22.91 -33.59
CA THR A 744 -12.78 -22.47 -32.36
C THR A 744 -13.46 -22.96 -31.08
N GLY A 745 -14.59 -23.66 -31.18
CA GLY A 745 -15.47 -24.01 -30.06
C GLY A 745 -15.06 -25.24 -29.23
N SER A 746 -15.14 -25.06 -27.90
CA SER A 746 -14.98 -26.04 -26.83
C SER A 746 -15.77 -27.35 -27.03
N MET A 747 -15.05 -28.48 -27.06
CA MET A 747 -15.60 -29.84 -26.82
C MET A 747 -15.46 -30.20 -25.32
N LEU A 748 -16.02 -29.39 -24.43
CA LEU A 748 -16.10 -29.75 -22.99
C LEU A 748 -17.52 -29.77 -22.40
N ASN A 749 -18.58 -29.55 -23.18
CA ASN A 749 -19.95 -29.80 -22.72
C ASN A 749 -20.70 -30.71 -23.70
N LYS A 750 -20.48 -32.02 -23.57
CA LYS A 750 -21.32 -33.05 -24.19
C LYS A 750 -21.64 -34.15 -23.19
N GLN A 751 -22.18 -33.77 -22.03
CA GLN A 751 -22.75 -34.73 -21.08
C GLN A 751 -24.08 -34.36 -20.41
N GLU A 752 -24.64 -33.16 -20.63
CA GLU A 752 -25.95 -32.81 -20.06
C GLU A 752 -26.99 -32.51 -21.14
N SER A 753 -27.42 -33.54 -21.88
CA SER A 753 -28.76 -33.58 -22.47
C SER A 753 -29.22 -35.02 -22.76
N LYS A 754 -29.20 -35.86 -21.73
CA LYS A 754 -30.13 -37.01 -21.68
C LYS A 754 -31.12 -36.76 -20.57
N VAL A 755 -32.10 -35.91 -20.86
CA VAL A 755 -33.40 -35.96 -20.19
C VAL A 755 -34.06 -37.24 -20.69
N ASN A 756 -34.09 -38.28 -19.85
CA ASN A 756 -35.03 -39.38 -20.00
C ASN A 756 -36.39 -38.87 -19.50
N PRO A 757 -37.49 -39.07 -20.25
CA PRO A 757 -38.82 -38.91 -19.70
C PRO A 757 -39.16 -40.16 -18.89
N ILE A 758 -39.58 -39.97 -17.64
CA ILE A 758 -40.65 -40.65 -16.88
C ILE A 758 -40.65 -40.07 -15.47
#